data_AF-A0A7S4Q235-F1
#
_entry.id   AF-A0A7S4Q235-F1
#
_cell.length_a   1.000
_cell.length_b   1.000
_cell.length_c   1.000
_cell.angle_alpha   90.00
_cell.angle_beta   90.00
_cell.angle_gamma   90.00
#
_symmetry.space_group_name_H-M   'P 1'
#
loop_
_entity.id
_entity.type
_entity.pdbx_description
1 polymer ?
#
loop_
_entity_poly.entity_id
_entity_poly.type
_entity_poly.pdbx_seq_one_letter_code
_entity_poly.pdbx_strand_id
1 'polypeptide(L)'
;EHPYEAKRASWKRTVEVKGAKGLAVYFAPKSCTRDGRTKFTVLAGGLQEEFAGKGARVELIPRGGGKVLGTLVERTSGGGAWRVRLDRSKPEEPRTEDDFHPAVGDVVEAKYRNGFWYKATVADIITQLDWYSAEHRPWLYTVDWLDNDPEDREKTTQQLRRQRPKAVAGLELENLGRHGIVPQDATESCFAVCAENPKAAVVAYPSAKEDGKPTIGDEIAAFRLDRSSPLTPISVQAFAGPGPAQEKGVEAGWFLDIAATVLRSGPSRKACADLLSGLGGMEFNGEQEPTDSHMNKLLDSAFSDLDGLLSRLNERMRTLSGITLMFTNSAASKKAKLLPSVHAVYEGSQRVGGEVRMFNLRGKVVSPEGFLKWGPAQEAGVRMDWQVDIAKTRELNPAHQEVLKDESILQNPNALLALGDITLVFKQPSLNKSKKFQGSGPADSEKWKCSELPGRSADFEFSTDGDGGSEPEKRWGVWALVLDKAKKAPSIQTIEALAERWVTATQKATVIPAMPRVEREGWDEARLRALCSRHGWDFEWMTEDGERRRRAHERQGFLQASGALSGGAEAAAAAEAASKARAQAIAKVEAAATPEKESSVTVGKNEPSGRQGADHSNAEKVAAAGGISPEAPVAEDGKFRFMTFNVEEYYHDKRKGAPIAETVFKNVRGIHKIVEEQSPDIICLQEHSLGIPGKFSEGDIIKALMEGMDYGHVSYPTGEDRAWFSALANLVLWKQDKFSLVQSWRVELATKEDKAPGTGTHFTPRAATCVELKHTRTGKRLVACATHLMGGRFEDVTFVSESMFGRCVRAEQAEKIAASIRETCSAGVPSIIAGDFNVMHHGYRQNSPFCKGAEDYFQKLLGDAFDLVQTPAKAATLRQEDCTFSGFYAPFQVRVHQALDRRFGYVCAYGRTDDTFDMKTSHYSGCIDWVYIRNLLSMKDEQVVEVLAHGLSDHNAVTVTLQLR
;
A
#
# COMPACT_ATOMS: atom_id res chain seq x y z
N GLU A 1 27.08 -13.19 -33.75
CA GLU A 1 26.19 -13.62 -32.65
C GLU A 1 26.68 -13.03 -31.34
N HIS A 2 25.83 -12.91 -30.32
CA HIS A 2 26.23 -12.28 -29.05
C HIS A 2 26.80 -13.33 -28.07
N PRO A 3 27.99 -13.13 -27.47
CA PRO A 3 28.63 -14.16 -26.63
C PRO A 3 27.98 -14.38 -25.25
N TYR A 4 27.12 -13.45 -24.81
CA TYR A 4 26.34 -13.57 -23.58
C TYR A 4 24.85 -13.51 -23.93
N GLU A 5 24.08 -14.50 -23.47
CA GLU A 5 22.63 -14.61 -23.63
C GLU A 5 21.90 -13.81 -22.54
N ALA A 6 20.90 -13.04 -22.93
CA ALA A 6 20.03 -12.30 -22.03
C ALA A 6 18.69 -13.03 -21.79
N LYS A 7 17.90 -12.62 -20.80
CA LYS A 7 16.70 -13.39 -20.39
C LYS A 7 15.41 -12.58 -20.20
N ARG A 8 15.47 -11.25 -20.24
CA ARG A 8 14.33 -10.32 -20.00
C ARG A 8 14.56 -8.99 -20.71
N ALA A 9 13.47 -8.32 -21.14
CA ALA A 9 13.51 -7.01 -21.78
C ALA A 9 14.01 -5.88 -20.87
N SER A 10 13.70 -5.96 -19.58
CA SER A 10 14.35 -5.21 -18.52
C SER A 10 14.58 -6.11 -17.31
N TRP A 11 15.64 -5.84 -16.55
CA TRP A 11 15.88 -6.51 -15.27
C TRP A 11 16.82 -5.69 -14.40
N LYS A 12 16.69 -5.90 -13.09
CA LYS A 12 17.50 -5.27 -12.06
C LYS A 12 18.01 -6.33 -11.10
N ARG A 13 19.27 -6.22 -10.66
CA ARG A 13 19.90 -7.13 -9.68
C ARG A 13 20.84 -6.37 -8.77
N THR A 14 20.68 -6.58 -7.47
CA THR A 14 21.66 -6.14 -6.48
C THR A 14 22.84 -7.12 -6.46
N VAL A 15 24.05 -6.61 -6.52
CA VAL A 15 25.29 -7.37 -6.25
C VAL A 15 25.86 -6.86 -4.94
N GLU A 16 26.26 -7.78 -4.07
CA GLU A 16 26.82 -7.49 -2.75
C GLU A 16 28.15 -8.24 -2.58
N VAL A 17 29.18 -7.54 -2.09
CA VAL A 17 30.45 -8.13 -1.68
C VAL A 17 30.59 -7.97 -0.16
N LYS A 18 30.36 -9.06 0.58
CA LYS A 18 30.42 -9.05 2.06
C LYS A 18 31.78 -8.52 2.54
N GLY A 19 31.73 -7.58 3.50
CA GLY A 19 32.91 -6.94 4.08
C GLY A 19 33.52 -5.78 3.28
N ALA A 20 33.14 -5.57 2.01
CA ALA A 20 33.71 -4.50 1.20
C ALA A 20 33.31 -3.09 1.71
N LYS A 21 34.24 -2.14 1.70
CA LYS A 21 33.96 -0.73 2.08
C LYS A 21 33.58 0.15 0.88
N GLY A 22 33.92 -0.30 -0.32
CA GLY A 22 33.54 0.25 -1.62
C GLY A 22 33.62 -0.86 -2.66
N LEU A 23 32.92 -0.74 -3.79
CA LEU A 23 33.03 -1.68 -4.90
C LEU A 23 33.79 -1.07 -6.07
N ALA A 24 34.63 -1.87 -6.70
CA ALA A 24 35.19 -1.61 -8.02
C ALA A 24 34.52 -2.55 -9.03
N VAL A 25 34.10 -2.00 -10.18
CA VAL A 25 33.42 -2.76 -11.25
C VAL A 25 34.31 -2.74 -12.49
N TYR A 26 34.67 -3.94 -12.96
CA TYR A 26 35.53 -4.14 -14.12
C TYR A 26 34.74 -4.87 -15.21
N PHE A 27 34.55 -4.24 -16.36
CA PHE A 27 33.88 -4.86 -17.50
C PHE A 27 34.85 -5.68 -18.33
N ALA A 28 34.40 -6.81 -18.87
CA ALA A 28 35.14 -7.53 -19.91
C ALA A 28 35.11 -6.70 -21.22
N PRO A 29 36.19 -6.65 -22.02
CA PRO A 29 36.24 -5.89 -23.27
C PRO A 29 35.16 -6.25 -24.29
N LYS A 30 34.67 -7.50 -24.23
CA LYS A 30 33.59 -8.02 -25.11
C LYS A 30 32.18 -7.66 -24.62
N SER A 31 32.05 -6.87 -23.56
CA SER A 31 30.74 -6.36 -23.11
C SER A 31 30.19 -5.37 -24.13
N CYS A 32 28.91 -5.44 -24.46
CA CYS A 32 28.25 -4.37 -25.20
C CYS A 32 26.75 -4.35 -25.00
N THR A 33 26.15 -3.23 -25.41
CA THR A 33 24.76 -3.22 -25.87
C THR A 33 24.77 -3.01 -27.39
N ARG A 34 23.81 -3.60 -28.10
CA ARG A 34 23.80 -3.70 -29.58
C ARG A 34 23.55 -2.36 -30.27
N ASP A 35 22.97 -1.41 -29.56
CA ASP A 35 22.58 -0.09 -30.04
C ASP A 35 22.58 0.95 -28.90
N GLY A 36 22.27 2.22 -29.22
CA GLY A 36 22.07 3.28 -28.23
C GLY A 36 20.69 3.30 -27.56
N ARG A 37 19.79 2.38 -27.94
CA ARG A 37 18.42 2.25 -27.39
C ARG A 37 18.40 1.40 -26.13
N THR A 38 19.32 0.43 -26.07
CA THR A 38 19.66 -0.39 -24.91
C THR A 38 20.60 0.35 -23.96
N LYS A 39 20.29 0.33 -22.66
CA LYS A 39 21.06 1.01 -21.61
C LYS A 39 21.35 0.07 -20.45
N PHE A 40 22.60 0.00 -20.06
CA PHE A 40 23.04 -0.66 -18.84
C PHE A 40 23.45 0.39 -17.80
N THR A 41 22.93 0.27 -16.59
CA THR A 41 23.05 1.29 -15.54
C THR A 41 23.53 0.65 -14.24
N VAL A 42 24.45 1.33 -13.55
CA VAL A 42 24.88 0.94 -12.18
C VAL A 42 24.49 2.04 -11.20
N LEU A 43 23.71 1.66 -10.19
CA LEU A 43 23.20 2.54 -9.15
C LEU A 43 23.84 2.18 -7.80
N ALA A 44 24.43 3.14 -7.10
CA ALA A 44 25.07 2.92 -5.79
C ALA A 44 25.00 4.14 -4.86
N GLY A 45 25.41 3.94 -3.60
CA GLY A 45 25.15 4.88 -2.50
C GLY A 45 23.72 4.72 -1.99
N GLY A 46 23.06 5.83 -1.66
CA GLY A 46 21.71 5.78 -1.09
C GLY A 46 21.71 5.43 0.39
N LEU A 47 20.56 5.58 1.03
CA LEU A 47 20.34 5.08 2.38
C LEU A 47 20.12 3.56 2.32
N GLN A 48 20.85 2.79 3.12
CA GLN A 48 20.87 1.32 3.05
C GLN A 48 20.67 0.76 4.47
N GLU A 49 19.55 0.08 4.71
CA GLU A 49 19.14 -0.36 6.05
C GLU A 49 20.08 -1.41 6.65
N GLU A 50 20.69 -2.24 5.80
CA GLU A 50 21.63 -3.30 6.17
C GLU A 50 23.02 -2.80 6.62
N PHE A 51 23.20 -1.48 6.68
CA PHE A 51 24.38 -0.78 7.22
C PHE A 51 24.06 0.09 8.44
N ALA A 52 22.78 0.27 8.80
CA ALA A 52 22.45 1.02 10.00
C ALA A 52 22.91 0.25 11.24
N GLY A 53 23.76 0.90 12.03
CA GLY A 53 24.23 0.41 13.32
C GLY A 53 24.22 1.48 14.39
N LYS A 54 24.98 1.28 15.47
CA LYS A 54 25.04 2.19 16.62
C LYS A 54 25.40 3.61 16.17
N GLY A 55 24.53 4.59 16.43
CA GLY A 55 24.65 5.97 15.96
C GLY A 55 23.70 6.33 14.80
N ALA A 56 23.10 5.36 14.12
CA ALA A 56 22.16 5.63 13.04
C ALA A 56 20.83 6.24 13.56
N ARG A 57 20.29 7.23 12.83
CA ARG A 57 19.06 7.92 13.21
C ARG A 57 17.82 7.25 12.64
N VAL A 58 16.76 7.11 13.43
CA VAL A 58 15.50 6.48 13.03
C VAL A 58 14.29 7.32 13.41
N GLU A 59 13.22 7.22 12.62
CA GLU A 59 11.86 7.66 12.92
C GLU A 59 11.04 6.42 13.35
N LEU A 60 10.50 6.47 14.57
CA LEU A 60 9.61 5.46 15.14
C LEU A 60 8.16 5.94 15.03
N ILE A 61 7.24 4.99 14.84
CA ILE A 61 5.79 5.23 14.92
C ILE A 61 5.26 4.37 16.09
N PRO A 62 5.07 4.94 17.28
CA PRO A 62 4.48 4.23 18.43
C PRO A 62 3.09 3.68 18.12
N ARG A 63 2.61 2.71 18.90
CA ARG A 63 1.26 2.14 18.74
C ARG A 63 0.13 3.12 19.08
N GLY A 64 0.39 4.07 19.98
CA GLY A 64 -0.50 5.21 20.25
C GLY A 64 -0.55 6.26 19.13
N GLY A 65 0.19 6.08 18.04
CA GLY A 65 0.33 7.08 16.97
C GLY A 65 1.45 8.08 17.24
N GLY A 66 1.44 9.18 16.49
CA GLY A 66 2.54 10.14 16.49
C GLY A 66 3.81 9.60 15.82
N LYS A 67 4.92 10.31 16.04
CA LYS A 67 6.25 9.98 15.55
C LYS A 67 7.29 10.45 16.56
N VAL A 68 8.34 9.66 16.79
CA VAL A 68 9.48 10.05 17.62
C VAL A 68 10.79 9.68 16.94
N LEU A 69 11.79 10.54 17.04
CA LEU A 69 13.13 10.23 16.59
C LEU A 69 13.93 9.47 17.65
N GLY A 70 14.92 8.73 17.20
CA GLY A 70 15.92 8.14 18.09
C GLY A 70 17.20 7.76 17.38
N THR A 71 18.17 7.32 18.18
CA THR A 71 19.46 6.79 17.73
C THR A 71 19.50 5.29 18.00
N LEU A 72 19.90 4.46 17.04
CA LEU A 72 20.22 3.06 17.33
C LEU A 72 21.41 3.01 18.30
N VAL A 73 21.33 2.18 19.34
CA VAL A 73 22.37 2.06 20.38
C VAL A 73 23.05 0.70 20.32
N GLU A 74 22.26 -0.37 20.30
CA GLU A 74 22.73 -1.75 20.29
C GLU A 74 21.66 -2.68 19.73
N ARG A 75 22.06 -3.84 19.19
CA ARG A 75 21.12 -4.95 18.94
C ARG A 75 20.84 -5.66 20.25
N THR A 76 19.62 -6.17 20.42
CA THR A 76 19.33 -7.11 21.51
C THR A 76 20.12 -8.41 21.33
N SER A 77 20.29 -9.19 22.39
CA SER A 77 21.10 -10.42 22.40
C SER A 77 20.65 -11.46 21.36
N GLY A 78 19.37 -11.50 20.99
CA GLY A 78 18.82 -12.34 19.92
C GLY A 78 18.97 -11.77 18.50
N GLY A 79 19.57 -10.59 18.33
CA GLY A 79 19.83 -9.93 17.04
C GLY A 79 18.61 -9.35 16.31
N GLY A 80 17.41 -9.85 16.55
CA GLY A 80 16.17 -9.49 15.83
C GLY A 80 15.50 -8.15 16.22
N ALA A 81 16.08 -7.41 17.16
CA ALA A 81 15.59 -6.09 17.56
C ALA A 81 16.73 -5.12 17.87
N TRP A 82 16.42 -3.83 17.76
CA TRP A 82 17.30 -2.72 18.12
C TRP A 82 16.82 -2.04 19.40
N ARG A 83 17.75 -1.72 20.30
CA ARG A 83 17.55 -0.73 21.35
C ARG A 83 17.82 0.66 20.75
N VAL A 84 16.82 1.52 20.81
CA VAL A 84 16.83 2.87 20.22
C VAL A 84 16.76 3.89 21.35
N ARG A 85 17.78 4.74 21.54
CA ARG A 85 17.71 5.88 22.46
C ARG A 85 16.80 6.94 21.85
N LEU A 86 15.71 7.28 22.54
CA LEU A 86 14.71 8.24 22.08
C LEU A 86 15.23 9.67 22.23
N ASP A 87 14.87 10.53 21.29
CA ASP A 87 15.13 11.97 21.42
C ASP A 87 14.15 12.58 22.41
N ARG A 88 14.71 13.40 23.30
CA ARG A 88 13.99 14.18 24.30
C ARG A 88 14.11 15.65 23.95
N SER A 89 13.03 16.40 24.13
CA SER A 89 13.10 17.85 24.19
C SER A 89 14.05 18.23 25.32
N LYS A 90 14.85 19.30 25.14
CA LYS A 90 15.40 19.99 26.32
C LYS A 90 14.22 20.41 27.19
N PRO A 91 14.28 20.24 28.53
CA PRO A 91 13.28 20.86 29.39
C PRO A 91 13.19 22.34 29.02
N GLU A 92 12.01 22.80 28.60
CA GLU A 92 11.81 24.25 28.50
C GLU A 92 12.08 24.81 29.89
N GLU A 93 13.00 25.77 29.99
CA GLU A 93 13.14 26.55 31.22
C GLU A 93 11.75 27.10 31.56
N PRO A 94 11.31 27.00 32.83
CA PRO A 94 9.99 27.42 33.22
C PRO A 94 9.86 28.90 32.88
N ARG A 95 9.11 29.20 31.81
CA ARG A 95 8.75 30.57 31.47
C ARG A 95 7.99 31.08 32.68
N THR A 96 8.32 32.28 33.14
CA THR A 96 7.54 32.97 34.16
C THR A 96 6.15 33.23 33.57
N GLU A 97 5.20 32.34 33.87
CA GLU A 97 3.81 32.38 33.35
C GLU A 97 2.96 33.48 34.01
N ASP A 98 3.60 34.41 34.72
CA ASP A 98 2.98 35.48 35.52
C ASP A 98 2.05 36.40 34.71
N ASP A 99 2.18 36.44 33.37
CA ASP A 99 1.32 37.18 32.44
C ASP A 99 0.17 36.36 31.80
N PHE A 100 -0.11 35.12 32.27
CA PHE A 100 -1.19 34.31 31.69
C PHE A 100 -2.51 34.39 32.46
N HIS A 101 -3.40 35.25 31.97
CA HIS A 101 -4.78 35.38 32.44
C HIS A 101 -5.77 35.13 31.29
N PRO A 102 -6.32 33.90 31.14
CA PRO A 102 -7.33 33.61 30.13
C PRO A 102 -8.69 34.22 30.49
N ALA A 103 -9.48 34.57 29.47
CA ALA A 103 -10.83 35.11 29.59
C ALA A 103 -11.90 34.00 29.49
N VAL A 104 -13.14 34.29 29.93
CA VAL A 104 -14.29 33.39 29.69
C VAL A 104 -14.49 33.19 28.19
N GLY A 105 -14.62 31.93 27.77
CA GLY A 105 -14.68 31.51 26.37
C GLY A 105 -13.33 31.15 25.75
N ASP A 106 -12.19 31.42 26.41
CA ASP A 106 -10.88 31.02 25.90
C ASP A 106 -10.70 29.49 25.98
N VAL A 107 -10.15 28.91 24.91
CA VAL A 107 -9.73 27.50 24.89
C VAL A 107 -8.32 27.38 25.44
N VAL A 108 -8.20 26.69 26.57
CA VAL A 108 -6.96 26.52 27.34
C VAL A 108 -6.58 25.04 27.45
N GLU A 109 -5.36 24.79 27.93
CA GLU A 109 -5.03 23.49 28.51
C GLU A 109 -5.12 23.62 30.04
N ALA A 110 -5.93 22.78 30.67
CA ALA A 110 -6.15 22.74 32.11
C ALA A 110 -5.62 21.43 32.70
N LYS A 111 -4.98 21.51 33.87
CA LYS A 111 -4.38 20.39 34.58
C LYS A 111 -5.43 19.66 35.41
N TYR A 112 -5.76 18.45 34.98
CA TYR A 112 -6.71 17.55 35.64
C TYR A 112 -6.11 16.97 36.93
N ARG A 113 -6.94 16.40 37.82
CA ARG A 113 -6.52 15.85 39.12
C ARG A 113 -5.46 14.74 39.04
N ASN A 114 -5.37 14.05 37.90
CA ASN A 114 -4.31 13.07 37.60
C ASN A 114 -2.97 13.69 37.16
N GLY A 115 -2.87 15.02 37.14
CA GLY A 115 -1.67 15.78 36.77
C GLY A 115 -1.49 16.04 35.27
N PHE A 116 -2.33 15.47 34.39
CA PHE A 116 -2.25 15.68 32.95
C PHE A 116 -2.99 16.93 32.48
N TRP A 117 -2.57 17.46 31.34
CA TRP A 117 -3.14 18.65 30.72
C TRP A 117 -4.13 18.26 29.63
N TYR A 118 -5.41 18.60 29.81
CA TYR A 118 -6.46 18.37 28.82
C TYR A 118 -7.04 19.70 28.34
N LYS A 119 -7.70 19.67 27.19
CA LYS A 119 -8.33 20.86 26.64
C LYS A 119 -9.65 21.16 27.35
N ALA A 120 -9.83 22.42 27.71
CA ALA A 120 -11.06 22.93 28.26
C ALA A 120 -11.32 24.35 27.75
N THR A 121 -12.56 24.80 27.86
CA THR A 121 -12.95 26.19 27.68
C THR A 121 -13.10 26.82 29.06
N VAL A 122 -12.59 28.03 29.28
CA VAL A 122 -12.87 28.75 30.54
C VAL A 122 -14.34 29.14 30.57
N ALA A 123 -15.09 28.59 31.53
CA ALA A 123 -16.52 28.76 31.67
C ALA A 123 -16.87 29.94 32.61
N ASP A 124 -16.09 30.14 33.67
CA ASP A 124 -16.26 31.24 34.62
C ASP A 124 -14.92 31.63 35.30
N ILE A 125 -14.85 32.84 35.85
CA ILE A 125 -13.67 33.38 36.56
C ILE A 125 -14.12 33.96 37.92
N ILE A 126 -13.83 33.22 38.98
CA ILE A 126 -14.07 33.63 40.36
C ILE A 126 -12.92 34.53 40.79
N THR A 127 -13.23 35.80 41.05
CA THR A 127 -12.27 36.78 41.56
C THR A 127 -12.33 36.87 43.08
N GLN A 128 -11.16 37.08 43.71
CA GLN A 128 -11.03 37.39 45.13
C GLN A 128 -10.39 38.77 45.28
N LEU A 129 -10.80 39.52 46.29
CA LEU A 129 -10.15 40.78 46.66
C LEU A 129 -8.76 40.46 47.24
N ASP A 130 -7.70 40.84 46.52
CA ASP A 130 -6.34 40.82 47.04
C ASP A 130 -6.19 41.99 48.03
N TRP A 131 -5.99 41.65 49.30
CA TRP A 131 -5.95 42.60 50.40
C TRP A 131 -4.70 43.49 50.43
N TYR A 132 -3.64 43.14 49.69
CA TYR A 132 -2.46 43.99 49.55
C TYR A 132 -2.61 45.05 48.47
N SER A 133 -3.25 44.71 47.34
CA SER A 133 -3.47 45.62 46.21
C SER A 133 -4.81 46.35 46.24
N ALA A 134 -5.78 45.85 47.02
CA ALA A 134 -7.19 46.23 47.00
C ALA A 134 -7.87 46.00 45.63
N GLU A 135 -7.31 45.13 44.79
CA GLU A 135 -7.84 44.77 43.47
C GLU A 135 -8.54 43.41 43.51
N HIS A 136 -9.60 43.24 42.72
CA HIS A 136 -10.17 41.92 42.46
C HIS A 136 -9.29 41.18 41.46
N ARG A 137 -8.64 40.10 41.89
CA ARG A 137 -7.77 39.26 41.06
C ARG A 137 -8.42 37.90 40.79
N PRO A 138 -8.23 37.30 39.60
CA PRO A 138 -8.64 35.91 39.35
C PRO A 138 -8.00 34.98 40.39
N TRP A 139 -8.83 34.28 41.16
CA TRP A 139 -8.39 33.31 42.17
C TRP A 139 -8.59 31.89 41.65
N LEU A 140 -9.77 31.62 41.09
CA LEU A 140 -10.18 30.32 40.63
C LEU A 140 -10.94 30.45 39.30
N TYR A 141 -10.69 29.52 38.39
CA TYR A 141 -11.34 29.42 37.09
C TYR A 141 -12.20 28.16 37.10
N THR A 142 -13.43 28.27 36.60
CA THR A 142 -14.25 27.10 36.28
C THR A 142 -14.05 26.79 34.80
N VAL A 143 -13.82 25.53 34.44
CA VAL A 143 -13.63 25.11 33.05
C VAL A 143 -14.66 24.09 32.60
N ASP A 144 -14.99 24.10 31.32
CA ASP A 144 -15.75 23.08 30.62
C ASP A 144 -14.79 22.22 29.80
N TRP A 145 -14.59 20.97 30.22
CA TRP A 145 -13.75 20.02 29.48
C TRP A 145 -14.38 19.73 28.11
N LEU A 146 -13.57 19.64 27.05
CA LEU A 146 -14.09 19.40 25.69
C LEU A 146 -14.74 18.02 25.49
N ASP A 147 -14.60 17.11 26.46
CA ASP A 147 -15.30 15.82 26.50
C ASP A 147 -16.60 15.84 27.34
N ASN A 148 -16.98 17.01 27.88
CA ASN A 148 -18.11 17.23 28.78
C ASN A 148 -18.04 16.44 30.10
N ASP A 149 -16.85 16.13 30.59
CA ASP A 149 -16.68 15.57 31.94
C ASP A 149 -17.18 16.58 33.00
N PRO A 150 -18.07 16.20 33.93
CA PRO A 150 -18.55 17.10 34.97
C PRO A 150 -17.55 17.30 36.11
N GLU A 151 -16.52 16.46 36.23
CA GLU A 151 -15.61 16.45 37.38
C GLU A 151 -14.44 17.44 37.25
N ASP A 152 -13.86 17.82 38.39
CA ASP A 152 -12.57 18.52 38.48
C ASP A 152 -12.50 19.82 37.65
N ARG A 153 -13.62 20.55 37.58
CA ARG A 153 -13.78 21.77 36.76
C ARG A 153 -13.11 23.02 37.35
N GLU A 154 -12.73 23.00 38.63
CA GLU A 154 -12.09 24.13 39.30
C GLU A 154 -10.57 24.12 39.12
N LYS A 155 -9.99 25.25 38.72
CA LYS A 155 -8.56 25.41 38.40
C LYS A 155 -7.99 26.72 38.90
N THR A 156 -6.81 26.67 39.52
CA THR A 156 -5.98 27.86 39.77
C THR A 156 -5.23 28.28 38.49
N THR A 157 -4.68 29.51 38.45
CA THR A 157 -3.85 29.98 37.32
C THR A 157 -2.70 29.03 37.02
N GLN A 158 -2.05 28.43 38.04
CA GLN A 158 -0.96 27.45 37.88
C GLN A 158 -1.40 26.08 37.30
N GLN A 159 -2.71 25.84 37.26
CA GLN A 159 -3.33 24.67 36.64
C GLN A 159 -3.93 25.01 35.27
N LEU A 160 -3.74 26.23 34.75
CA LEU A 160 -4.09 26.61 33.39
C LEU A 160 -2.84 27.02 32.62
N ARG A 161 -2.79 26.70 31.33
CA ARG A 161 -1.77 27.23 30.42
C ARG A 161 -2.36 27.53 29.06
N ARG A 162 -1.70 28.41 28.31
CA ARG A 162 -2.02 28.63 26.89
C ARG A 162 -1.98 27.28 26.17
N GLN A 163 -2.99 26.98 25.35
CA GLN A 163 -2.96 25.77 24.54
C GLN A 163 -1.64 25.76 23.77
N ARG A 164 -0.83 24.69 23.90
CA ARG A 164 0.43 24.63 23.17
C ARG A 164 0.09 24.77 21.68
N PRO A 165 0.72 25.71 20.93
CA PRO A 165 0.49 25.79 19.49
C PRO A 165 0.81 24.42 18.93
N LYS A 166 -0.10 23.81 18.16
CA LYS A 166 0.00 22.41 17.69
C LYS A 166 1.44 22.18 17.23
N ALA A 167 2.23 21.48 18.06
CA ALA A 167 3.67 21.43 17.88
C ALA A 167 3.96 20.93 16.48
N VAL A 168 4.88 21.57 15.75
CA VAL A 168 5.17 21.31 14.33
C VAL A 168 5.65 19.86 14.17
N ALA A 169 4.67 18.95 14.05
CA ALA A 169 4.74 17.52 14.33
C ALA A 169 5.95 17.11 15.19
N GLY A 170 6.04 17.64 16.42
CA GLY A 170 7.23 17.55 17.27
C GLY A 170 7.66 16.10 17.46
N LEU A 171 8.80 15.73 16.88
CA LEU A 171 9.27 14.34 16.78
C LEU A 171 10.00 13.88 18.06
N GLU A 172 9.64 14.44 19.21
CA GLU A 172 10.29 14.25 20.51
C GLU A 172 9.33 13.54 21.46
N LEU A 173 9.88 12.77 22.40
CA LEU A 173 9.12 11.91 23.30
C LEU A 173 8.09 12.65 24.15
N GLU A 174 8.44 13.84 24.66
CA GLU A 174 7.58 14.66 25.52
C GLU A 174 6.33 15.20 24.80
N ASN A 175 6.27 15.11 23.46
CA ASN A 175 5.08 15.46 22.67
C ASN A 175 4.10 14.29 22.49
N LEU A 176 4.44 13.06 22.91
CA LEU A 176 3.59 11.86 22.77
C LEU A 176 2.59 11.66 23.93
N GLY A 177 1.81 12.67 24.29
CA GLY A 177 0.72 12.53 25.27
C GLY A 177 1.11 11.74 26.53
N ARG A 178 0.50 10.57 26.75
CA ARG A 178 0.78 9.67 27.90
C ARG A 178 2.18 9.08 27.98
N HIS A 179 2.93 9.03 26.87
CA HIS A 179 4.34 8.60 26.87
C HIS A 179 5.31 9.74 27.20
N GLY A 180 4.82 10.98 27.30
CA GLY A 180 5.63 12.15 27.65
C GLY A 180 5.95 12.27 29.14
N ILE A 181 5.30 11.49 30.02
CA ILE A 181 5.73 11.35 31.42
C ILE A 181 6.95 10.44 31.46
N VAL A 182 8.11 11.03 31.22
CA VAL A 182 9.39 10.43 31.53
C VAL A 182 9.66 10.66 33.02
N PRO A 183 9.90 9.61 33.82
CA PRO A 183 10.25 9.77 35.24
C PRO A 183 11.49 10.66 35.41
N GLN A 184 11.48 11.57 36.40
CA GLN A 184 12.60 12.52 36.60
C GLN A 184 13.91 11.80 37.00
N ASP A 185 13.80 10.60 37.59
CA ASP A 185 14.89 9.67 37.90
C ASP A 185 15.45 8.94 36.66
N ALA A 186 14.77 8.97 35.51
CA ALA A 186 15.31 8.52 34.22
C ALA A 186 16.21 9.61 33.62
N THR A 187 17.26 9.98 34.35
CA THR A 187 18.03 11.23 34.18
C THR A 187 18.84 11.33 32.90
N GLU A 188 19.25 10.22 32.26
CA GLU A 188 20.21 10.29 31.14
C GLU A 188 19.81 9.57 29.83
N SER A 189 18.89 8.60 29.83
CA SER A 189 18.45 7.99 28.57
C SER A 189 17.12 7.23 28.62
N CYS A 190 16.19 7.65 27.76
CA CYS A 190 15.02 6.85 27.38
C CYS A 190 15.34 5.99 26.17
N PHE A 191 14.81 4.77 26.15
CA PHE A 191 14.97 3.80 25.08
C PHE A 191 13.63 3.30 24.56
N ALA A 192 13.68 2.60 23.44
CA ALA A 192 12.62 1.75 22.93
C ALA A 192 13.26 0.50 22.32
N VAL A 193 12.64 -0.67 22.49
CA VAL A 193 13.02 -1.88 21.76
C VAL A 193 12.16 -1.96 20.50
N CYS A 194 12.81 -1.93 19.33
CA CYS A 194 12.14 -1.99 18.03
C CYS A 194 12.58 -3.24 17.29
N ALA A 195 11.67 -4.20 17.14
CA ALA A 195 11.94 -5.39 16.34
C ALA A 195 12.12 -5.03 14.86
N GLU A 196 12.99 -5.76 14.16
CA GLU A 196 13.11 -5.61 12.70
C GLU A 196 11.85 -6.10 11.96
N ASN A 197 11.12 -7.02 12.59
CA ASN A 197 9.79 -7.47 12.19
C ASN A 197 8.80 -7.31 13.37
N PRO A 198 8.16 -6.13 13.52
CA PRO A 198 7.16 -5.88 14.55
C PRO A 198 5.92 -6.76 14.38
N LYS A 199 5.60 -7.52 15.42
CA LYS A 199 4.43 -8.39 15.53
C LYS A 199 3.49 -7.87 16.62
N ALA A 200 2.20 -8.19 16.48
CA ALA A 200 1.20 -8.06 17.53
C ALA A 200 0.49 -9.41 17.69
N ALA A 201 0.11 -9.74 18.92
CA ALA A 201 -0.71 -10.89 19.24
C ALA A 201 -1.93 -10.43 20.03
N VAL A 202 -3.12 -10.78 19.53
CA VAL A 202 -4.39 -10.65 20.26
C VAL A 202 -4.63 -11.98 20.98
N VAL A 203 -4.63 -11.95 22.30
CA VAL A 203 -4.73 -13.14 23.15
C VAL A 203 -6.00 -13.05 23.99
N ALA A 204 -6.96 -13.92 23.72
CA ALA A 204 -8.20 -14.01 24.47
C ALA A 204 -8.09 -15.11 25.54
N TYR A 205 -8.23 -14.73 26.80
CA TYR A 205 -8.45 -15.66 27.91
C TYR A 205 -9.96 -15.85 28.06
N PRO A 206 -10.51 -17.06 27.84
CA PRO A 206 -11.95 -17.29 27.93
C PRO A 206 -12.46 -17.10 29.37
N SER A 207 -13.77 -16.95 29.56
CA SER A 207 -14.35 -16.83 30.90
C SER A 207 -14.26 -18.15 31.67
N ALA A 208 -13.87 -18.11 32.94
CA ALA A 208 -13.65 -19.29 33.78
C ALA A 208 -14.93 -20.06 34.19
N LYS A 209 -16.11 -19.68 33.70
CA LYS A 209 -17.39 -20.10 34.32
C LYS A 209 -17.75 -21.60 34.28
N GLU A 210 -17.15 -22.44 33.41
CA GLU A 210 -17.60 -23.85 33.29
C GLU A 210 -16.52 -24.97 33.20
N ASP A 211 -15.30 -24.77 32.66
CA ASP A 211 -14.41 -25.92 32.32
C ASP A 211 -12.94 -25.84 32.82
N GLY A 212 -12.63 -25.14 33.91
CA GLY A 212 -11.23 -25.05 34.40
C GLY A 212 -10.26 -24.40 33.40
N LYS A 213 -10.79 -23.49 32.56
CA LYS A 213 -10.04 -22.78 31.52
C LYS A 213 -9.01 -21.82 32.15
N PRO A 214 -7.81 -21.68 31.57
CA PRO A 214 -6.71 -20.95 32.20
C PRO A 214 -7.01 -19.46 32.37
N THR A 215 -6.68 -18.95 33.55
CA THR A 215 -6.55 -17.51 33.84
C THR A 215 -5.26 -16.96 33.25
N ILE A 216 -5.09 -15.63 33.28
CA ILE A 216 -3.81 -15.01 32.90
C ILE A 216 -2.67 -15.53 33.79
N GLY A 217 -2.91 -15.76 35.08
CA GLY A 217 -1.90 -16.11 36.08
C GLY A 217 -1.39 -17.55 36.01
N ASP A 218 -2.18 -18.46 35.44
CA ASP A 218 -1.80 -19.85 35.17
C ASP A 218 -0.74 -19.95 34.06
N GLU A 219 -0.79 -19.02 33.10
CA GLU A 219 0.18 -18.91 32.01
C GLU A 219 1.31 -17.91 32.33
N ILE A 220 0.99 -16.69 32.74
CA ILE A 220 1.95 -15.60 32.97
C ILE A 220 2.31 -15.55 34.45
N ALA A 221 3.57 -15.85 34.77
CA ALA A 221 4.07 -15.84 36.15
C ALA A 221 4.22 -14.42 36.71
N ALA A 222 4.70 -13.49 35.88
CA ALA A 222 4.89 -12.10 36.26
C ALA A 222 5.01 -11.16 35.05
N PHE A 223 4.59 -9.92 35.24
CA PHE A 223 4.99 -8.75 34.46
C PHE A 223 6.12 -8.00 35.18
N ARG A 224 6.96 -7.30 34.41
CA ARG A 224 8.01 -6.39 34.91
C ARG A 224 7.85 -5.00 34.32
N LEU A 225 8.31 -4.00 35.08
CA LEU A 225 8.42 -2.60 34.68
C LEU A 225 9.85 -2.27 34.24
N ASP A 226 9.98 -1.57 33.12
CA ASP A 226 11.20 -0.90 32.65
C ASP A 226 10.90 0.58 32.41
N ARG A 227 11.19 1.43 33.41
CA ARG A 227 11.03 2.89 33.33
C ARG A 227 11.90 3.53 32.24
N SER A 228 12.95 2.85 31.77
CA SER A 228 13.75 3.34 30.64
C SER A 228 13.05 3.19 29.29
N SER A 229 11.93 2.44 29.22
CA SER A 229 11.17 2.16 27.99
C SER A 229 9.76 2.81 27.98
N PRO A 230 9.63 4.16 27.97
CA PRO A 230 8.35 4.86 28.18
C PRO A 230 7.28 4.61 27.10
N LEU A 231 7.67 4.17 25.91
CA LEU A 231 6.70 3.76 24.86
C LEU A 231 6.00 2.44 25.20
N THR A 232 6.68 1.53 25.89
CA THR A 232 6.20 0.20 26.30
C THR A 232 6.87 -0.20 27.62
N PRO A 233 6.41 0.36 28.77
CA PRO A 233 7.12 0.20 30.04
C PRO A 233 6.87 -1.17 30.69
N ILE A 234 5.79 -1.87 30.34
CA ILE A 234 5.45 -3.19 30.88
C ILE A 234 5.76 -4.30 29.89
N SER A 235 6.46 -5.34 30.35
CA SER A 235 6.72 -6.57 29.57
C SER A 235 6.47 -7.84 30.38
N VAL A 236 6.22 -8.95 29.69
CA VAL A 236 6.15 -10.29 30.29
C VAL A 236 7.53 -10.64 30.85
N GLN A 237 7.63 -10.90 32.15
CA GLN A 237 8.89 -11.29 32.78
C GLN A 237 9.15 -12.79 32.62
N ALA A 238 8.14 -13.62 32.90
CA ALA A 238 8.22 -15.07 32.85
C ALA A 238 6.83 -15.68 32.68
N PHE A 239 6.80 -16.91 32.17
CA PHE A 239 5.62 -17.77 32.11
C PHE A 239 5.65 -18.79 33.25
N ALA A 240 4.50 -19.11 33.83
CA ALA A 240 4.27 -20.16 34.81
C ALA A 240 4.00 -21.52 34.15
N GLY A 241 3.38 -21.50 32.97
CA GLY A 241 3.02 -22.70 32.20
C GLY A 241 2.61 -22.35 30.76
N PRO A 242 2.26 -23.36 29.94
CA PRO A 242 1.72 -23.15 28.61
C PRO A 242 0.31 -22.55 28.65
N GLY A 243 -0.03 -21.71 27.67
CA GLY A 243 -1.36 -21.15 27.55
C GLY A 243 -1.61 -20.31 26.28
N PRO A 244 -2.73 -19.55 26.25
CA PRO A 244 -3.17 -18.79 25.09
C PRO A 244 -2.15 -17.80 24.50
N ALA A 245 -1.30 -17.16 25.30
CA ALA A 245 -0.31 -16.20 24.79
C ALA A 245 0.85 -16.92 24.07
N GLN A 246 1.37 -18.00 24.65
CA GLN A 246 2.39 -18.85 24.04
C GLN A 246 1.87 -19.52 22.76
N GLU A 247 0.60 -19.95 22.73
CA GLU A 247 -0.08 -20.43 21.51
C GLU A 247 -0.15 -19.37 20.39
N LYS A 248 -0.18 -18.07 20.73
CA LYS A 248 -0.06 -16.97 19.76
C LYS A 248 1.39 -16.55 19.48
N GLY A 249 2.37 -17.26 20.04
CA GLY A 249 3.80 -16.96 19.86
C GLY A 249 4.30 -15.75 20.63
N VAL A 250 3.66 -15.40 21.76
CA VAL A 250 4.19 -14.41 22.71
C VAL A 250 5.31 -15.05 23.53
N GLU A 251 6.43 -14.35 23.65
CA GLU A 251 7.63 -14.83 24.35
C GLU A 251 7.96 -13.92 25.55
N ALA A 252 8.82 -14.38 26.47
CA ALA A 252 9.28 -13.56 27.58
C ALA A 252 10.02 -12.32 27.05
N GLY A 253 9.75 -11.16 27.64
CA GLY A 253 10.22 -9.86 27.16
C GLY A 253 9.31 -9.17 26.13
N TRP A 254 8.26 -9.82 25.60
CA TRP A 254 7.23 -9.11 24.84
C TRP A 254 6.49 -8.10 25.72
N PHE A 255 6.13 -6.96 25.14
CA PHE A 255 5.43 -5.88 25.82
C PHE A 255 3.93 -6.13 25.88
N LEU A 256 3.31 -5.76 27.01
CA LEU A 256 1.86 -5.61 27.10
C LEU A 256 1.50 -4.23 26.54
N ASP A 257 0.79 -4.20 25.42
CA ASP A 257 0.24 -2.95 24.87
C ASP A 257 -1.02 -2.59 25.66
N ILE A 258 -0.82 -1.92 26.80
CA ILE A 258 -1.88 -1.54 27.73
C ILE A 258 -2.92 -0.66 27.02
N ALA A 259 -2.50 0.29 26.18
CA ALA A 259 -3.43 1.19 25.49
C ALA A 259 -4.31 0.43 24.48
N ALA A 260 -3.75 -0.47 23.66
CA ALA A 260 -4.55 -1.27 22.74
C ALA A 260 -5.37 -2.35 23.46
N THR A 261 -4.85 -2.94 24.54
CA THR A 261 -5.61 -3.83 25.42
C THR A 261 -6.86 -3.12 25.92
N VAL A 262 -6.70 -1.97 26.55
CA VAL A 262 -7.80 -1.25 27.21
C VAL A 262 -8.80 -0.62 26.21
N LEU A 263 -8.33 -0.05 25.09
CA LEU A 263 -9.20 0.62 24.12
C LEU A 263 -9.82 -0.31 23.06
N ARG A 264 -9.29 -1.53 22.85
CA ARG A 264 -9.78 -2.46 21.81
C ARG A 264 -10.39 -3.76 22.35
N SER A 265 -10.30 -4.05 23.65
CA SER A 265 -10.92 -5.23 24.25
C SER A 265 -12.41 -5.01 24.52
N GLY A 266 -13.25 -5.07 23.47
CA GLY A 266 -14.68 -4.77 23.54
C GLY A 266 -15.39 -5.30 24.81
N PRO A 267 -15.53 -6.63 24.99
CA PRO A 267 -16.17 -7.20 26.19
C PRO A 267 -15.37 -7.05 27.49
N SER A 268 -14.06 -6.78 27.41
CA SER A 268 -13.17 -6.70 28.58
C SER A 268 -12.99 -5.27 29.10
N ARG A 269 -13.60 -4.29 28.43
CA ARG A 269 -13.46 -2.86 28.68
C ARG A 269 -13.79 -2.47 30.12
N LYS A 270 -14.89 -3.00 30.68
CA LYS A 270 -15.28 -2.80 32.08
C LYS A 270 -14.26 -3.39 33.05
N ALA A 271 -13.82 -4.63 32.84
CA ALA A 271 -12.77 -5.26 33.67
C ALA A 271 -11.43 -4.50 33.60
N CYS A 272 -11.10 -3.93 32.44
CA CYS A 272 -9.98 -3.02 32.30
C CYS A 272 -10.17 -1.71 33.09
N ALA A 273 -11.37 -1.14 33.12
CA ALA A 273 -11.66 0.05 33.93
C ALA A 273 -11.56 -0.23 35.44
N ASP A 274 -12.18 -1.33 35.91
CA ASP A 274 -12.10 -1.80 37.30
C ASP A 274 -10.66 -2.11 37.74
N LEU A 275 -9.81 -2.56 36.80
CA LEU A 275 -8.39 -2.79 37.04
C LEU A 275 -7.61 -1.48 37.22
N LEU A 276 -7.95 -0.42 36.47
CA LEU A 276 -7.26 0.88 36.54
C LEU A 276 -7.83 1.83 37.62
N SER A 277 -9.07 1.65 38.08
CA SER A 277 -9.75 2.52 39.07
C SER A 277 -8.93 2.75 40.34
N GLY A 278 -8.63 4.01 40.65
CA GLY A 278 -7.85 4.47 41.79
C GLY A 278 -6.37 4.69 41.50
N LEU A 279 -5.86 4.33 40.31
CA LEU A 279 -4.53 4.77 39.87
C LEU A 279 -4.54 6.28 39.59
N GLY A 280 -3.52 6.99 40.05
CA GLY A 280 -3.42 8.45 39.89
C GLY A 280 -4.64 9.24 40.40
N GLY A 281 -5.41 8.68 41.36
CA GLY A 281 -6.62 9.31 41.91
C GLY A 281 -7.85 9.30 40.99
N MET A 282 -7.86 8.50 39.92
CA MET A 282 -9.01 8.37 39.00
C MET A 282 -9.88 7.16 39.34
N GLU A 283 -11.05 7.38 39.92
CA GLU A 283 -12.03 6.33 40.19
C GLU A 283 -13.00 6.07 39.03
N PHE A 284 -13.47 4.83 38.93
CA PHE A 284 -14.53 4.35 38.07
C PHE A 284 -15.59 3.65 38.95
N ASN A 285 -16.82 4.15 38.90
CA ASN A 285 -17.89 3.70 39.82
C ASN A 285 -18.54 2.35 39.44
N GLY A 286 -18.22 1.78 38.27
CA GLY A 286 -18.75 0.49 37.83
C GLY A 286 -20.24 0.48 37.44
N GLU A 287 -20.96 1.58 37.57
CA GLU A 287 -22.41 1.64 37.31
C GLU A 287 -22.74 1.75 35.81
N GLN A 288 -21.86 2.37 35.03
CA GLN A 288 -22.05 2.62 33.59
C GLN A 288 -20.92 1.99 32.76
N GLU A 289 -21.18 1.71 31.48
CA GLU A 289 -20.11 1.33 30.55
C GLU A 289 -19.17 2.54 30.31
N PRO A 290 -17.86 2.39 30.48
CA PRO A 290 -16.95 3.54 30.49
C PRO A 290 -16.71 4.09 29.08
N THR A 291 -16.91 5.39 28.90
CA THR A 291 -16.75 6.09 27.61
C THR A 291 -15.29 6.13 27.14
N ASP A 292 -15.04 6.42 25.85
CA ASP A 292 -13.66 6.49 25.32
C ASP A 292 -12.83 7.57 26.02
N SER A 293 -13.45 8.69 26.43
CA SER A 293 -12.70 9.71 27.19
C SER A 293 -12.35 9.23 28.60
N HIS A 294 -13.30 8.58 29.29
CA HIS A 294 -13.06 8.02 30.62
C HIS A 294 -11.94 6.96 30.60
N MET A 295 -11.95 6.04 29.61
CA MET A 295 -10.86 5.06 29.44
C MET A 295 -9.52 5.72 29.13
N ASN A 296 -9.50 6.84 28.41
CA ASN A 296 -8.25 7.58 28.18
C ASN A 296 -7.73 8.26 29.45
N LYS A 297 -8.58 8.85 30.29
CA LYS A 297 -8.16 9.43 31.59
C LYS A 297 -7.65 8.37 32.57
N LEU A 298 -8.29 7.19 32.64
CA LEU A 298 -7.79 6.04 33.40
C LEU A 298 -6.42 5.56 32.87
N LEU A 299 -6.26 5.48 31.56
CA LEU A 299 -4.97 5.11 30.93
C LEU A 299 -3.88 6.13 31.24
N ASP A 300 -4.16 7.42 31.11
CA ASP A 300 -3.17 8.47 31.40
C ASP A 300 -2.72 8.35 32.87
N SER A 301 -3.67 8.23 33.80
CA SER A 301 -3.39 8.06 35.23
C SER A 301 -2.56 6.80 35.53
N ALA A 302 -2.85 5.69 34.85
CA ALA A 302 -2.07 4.46 34.95
C ALA A 302 -0.62 4.63 34.43
N PHE A 303 -0.38 5.53 33.47
CA PHE A 303 0.97 5.87 33.01
C PHE A 303 1.68 6.89 33.93
N SER A 304 0.96 7.62 34.78
CA SER A 304 1.57 8.43 35.86
C SER A 304 1.96 7.61 37.11
N ASP A 305 1.33 6.45 37.33
CA ASP A 305 1.60 5.53 38.44
C ASP A 305 1.95 4.13 37.91
N LEU A 306 3.15 4.01 37.34
CA LEU A 306 3.63 2.77 36.71
C LEU A 306 3.88 1.65 37.72
N ASP A 307 4.18 1.97 38.98
CA ASP A 307 4.41 1.00 40.05
C ASP A 307 3.09 0.46 40.60
N GLY A 308 2.10 1.32 40.85
CA GLY A 308 0.73 0.90 41.17
C GLY A 308 0.10 0.10 40.02
N LEU A 309 0.35 0.49 38.77
CA LEU A 309 -0.04 -0.29 37.61
C LEU A 309 0.62 -1.68 37.60
N LEU A 310 1.95 -1.77 37.82
CA LEU A 310 2.66 -3.05 37.85
C LEU A 310 2.12 -3.99 38.96
N SER A 311 1.90 -3.47 40.16
CA SER A 311 1.30 -4.20 41.29
C SER A 311 -0.06 -4.77 40.87
N ARG A 312 -0.97 -3.93 40.35
CA ARG A 312 -2.29 -4.37 39.89
C ARG A 312 -2.25 -5.37 38.74
N LEU A 313 -1.29 -5.27 37.82
CA LEU A 313 -1.11 -6.27 36.77
C LEU A 313 -0.69 -7.63 37.35
N ASN A 314 0.20 -7.64 38.34
CA ASN A 314 0.70 -8.87 38.96
C ASN A 314 -0.24 -9.50 40.00
N GLU A 315 -1.05 -8.69 40.69
CA GLU A 315 -1.94 -9.11 41.78
C GLU A 315 -3.39 -9.29 41.32
N ARG A 316 -3.91 -8.39 40.48
CA ARG A 316 -5.31 -8.39 40.02
C ARG A 316 -5.47 -8.88 38.58
N MET A 317 -4.71 -8.37 37.61
CA MET A 317 -4.91 -8.79 36.21
C MET A 317 -4.65 -10.29 36.02
N ARG A 318 -3.65 -10.84 36.71
CA ARG A 318 -3.34 -12.28 36.69
C ARG A 318 -4.48 -13.16 37.18
N THR A 319 -5.42 -12.69 38.00
CA THR A 319 -6.59 -13.49 38.42
C THR A 319 -7.78 -13.38 37.48
N LEU A 320 -7.70 -12.53 36.43
CA LEU A 320 -8.79 -12.33 35.48
C LEU A 320 -8.90 -13.48 34.45
N SER A 321 -10.15 -13.68 34.03
CA SER A 321 -10.56 -14.53 32.91
C SER A 321 -11.63 -13.76 32.10
N GLY A 322 -11.95 -14.20 30.88
CA GLY A 322 -12.87 -13.48 29.99
C GLY A 322 -12.29 -12.17 29.43
N ILE A 323 -10.96 -12.04 29.39
CA ILE A 323 -10.24 -10.82 29.04
C ILE A 323 -9.37 -11.01 27.80
N THR A 324 -9.34 -10.01 26.92
CA THR A 324 -8.45 -9.98 25.75
C THR A 324 -7.27 -9.04 25.98
N LEU A 325 -6.05 -9.58 25.92
CA LEU A 325 -4.80 -8.84 26.00
C LEU A 325 -4.18 -8.61 24.61
N MET A 326 -3.50 -7.48 24.45
CA MET A 326 -2.68 -7.18 23.27
C MET A 326 -1.20 -7.22 23.64
N PHE A 327 -0.43 -8.10 23.01
CA PHE A 327 1.02 -8.18 23.18
C PHE A 327 1.76 -7.72 21.91
N THR A 328 2.98 -7.21 22.07
CA THR A 328 3.86 -6.86 20.94
C THR A 328 5.34 -7.07 21.27
N ASN A 329 6.13 -7.50 20.29
CA ASN A 329 7.59 -7.60 20.41
C ASN A 329 8.33 -6.27 20.15
N SER A 330 7.61 -5.17 19.97
CA SER A 330 8.16 -3.90 19.48
C SER A 330 7.36 -2.69 19.97
N ALA A 331 8.07 -1.71 20.53
CA ALA A 331 7.52 -0.40 20.88
C ALA A 331 6.97 0.38 19.66
N ALA A 332 7.55 0.13 18.48
CA ALA A 332 7.08 0.70 17.22
C ALA A 332 6.06 -0.23 16.53
N SER A 333 4.97 0.36 16.04
CA SER A 333 3.89 -0.31 15.28
C SER A 333 4.33 -0.80 13.89
N LYS A 334 5.42 -0.24 13.36
CA LYS A 334 6.05 -0.54 12.08
C LYS A 334 7.57 -0.59 12.28
N LYS A 335 8.29 -1.22 11.34
CA LYS A 335 9.76 -1.23 11.36
C LYS A 335 10.29 0.20 11.50
N ALA A 336 11.27 0.41 12.37
CA ALA A 336 11.91 1.70 12.57
C ALA A 336 12.43 2.23 11.22
N LYS A 337 11.99 3.41 10.82
CA LYS A 337 12.33 3.99 9.52
C LYS A 337 13.67 4.69 9.62
N LEU A 338 14.66 4.21 8.88
CA LEU A 338 15.98 4.83 8.83
C LEU A 338 15.91 6.25 8.25
N LEU A 339 16.62 7.18 8.88
CA LEU A 339 16.77 8.56 8.42
C LEU A 339 18.10 8.76 7.69
N PRO A 340 18.22 9.75 6.78
CA PRO A 340 19.47 10.08 6.10
C PRO A 340 20.45 10.84 7.01
N SER A 341 20.50 10.50 8.30
CA SER A 341 21.33 11.14 9.32
C SER A 341 21.93 10.10 10.25
N VAL A 342 23.12 10.40 10.77
CA VAL A 342 23.90 9.58 11.70
C VAL A 342 24.55 10.51 12.72
N HIS A 343 24.54 10.11 13.99
CA HIS A 343 25.30 10.75 15.07
C HIS A 343 26.44 9.81 15.49
N ALA A 344 27.67 10.10 15.06
CA ALA A 344 28.86 9.35 15.42
C ALA A 344 29.51 10.00 16.65
N VAL A 345 29.40 9.34 17.81
CA VAL A 345 29.90 9.87 19.10
C VAL A 345 31.28 9.32 19.39
N TYR A 346 32.25 10.21 19.62
CA TYR A 346 33.63 9.90 20.00
C TYR A 346 33.85 10.35 21.45
N GLU A 347 34.03 9.41 22.38
CA GLU A 347 34.09 9.68 23.82
C GLU A 347 35.44 9.28 24.44
N GLY A 348 35.86 10.01 25.47
CA GLY A 348 37.06 9.74 26.26
C GLY A 348 38.34 9.84 25.43
N SER A 349 39.09 8.73 25.32
CA SER A 349 40.34 8.69 24.55
C SER A 349 40.13 8.58 23.03
N GLN A 350 38.90 8.47 22.55
CA GLN A 350 38.60 8.37 21.12
C GLN A 350 38.68 9.75 20.45
N ARG A 351 39.44 9.80 19.34
CA ARG A 351 39.49 10.98 18.46
C ARG A 351 39.00 10.62 17.07
N VAL A 352 38.40 11.59 16.38
CA VAL A 352 37.90 11.45 14.99
C VAL A 352 39.00 10.95 14.07
N GLY A 353 40.21 11.53 14.14
CA GLY A 353 41.38 11.13 13.35
C GLY A 353 41.96 9.76 13.70
N GLY A 354 41.49 9.13 14.78
CA GLY A 354 41.75 7.72 15.05
C GLY A 354 40.96 6.78 14.15
N GLU A 355 39.85 7.24 13.56
CA GLU A 355 38.98 6.46 12.68
C GLU A 355 39.00 7.00 11.24
N VAL A 356 38.72 8.29 11.05
CA VAL A 356 38.69 8.95 9.74
C VAL A 356 40.12 9.30 9.32
N ARG A 357 40.50 8.95 8.08
CA ARG A 357 41.85 9.24 7.56
C ARG A 357 42.05 10.72 7.24
N MET A 358 41.07 11.29 6.53
CA MET A 358 41.10 12.66 6.03
C MET A 358 39.67 13.06 5.64
N PHE A 359 39.35 14.35 5.76
CA PHE A 359 38.16 14.95 5.19
C PHE A 359 38.52 15.69 3.90
N ASN A 360 37.73 15.45 2.85
CA ASN A 360 37.78 16.18 1.60
C ASN A 360 36.75 17.31 1.61
N LEU A 361 37.17 18.48 1.11
CA LEU A 361 36.26 19.58 0.77
C LEU A 361 35.96 19.55 -0.74
N ARG A 362 34.68 19.56 -1.11
CA ARG A 362 34.23 19.71 -2.51
C ARG A 362 33.16 20.80 -2.57
N GLY A 363 33.56 22.00 -3.02
CA GLY A 363 32.73 23.19 -2.86
C GLY A 363 32.56 23.53 -1.37
N LYS A 364 31.32 23.56 -0.87
CA LYS A 364 31.00 23.70 0.57
C LYS A 364 30.69 22.36 1.28
N VAL A 365 30.95 21.23 0.64
CA VAL A 365 30.65 19.90 1.18
C VAL A 365 31.91 19.27 1.77
N VAL A 366 31.85 18.94 3.06
CA VAL A 366 32.88 18.17 3.77
C VAL A 366 32.46 16.70 3.82
N SER A 367 33.31 15.78 3.34
CA SER A 367 33.04 14.34 3.34
C SER A 367 34.29 13.53 3.71
N PRO A 368 34.17 12.36 4.38
CA PRO A 368 35.33 11.54 4.69
C PRO A 368 35.92 10.93 3.41
N GLU A 369 37.22 11.10 3.19
CA GLU A 369 37.93 10.47 2.07
C GLU A 369 38.08 8.96 2.27
N GLY A 370 38.23 8.53 3.53
CA GLY A 370 38.42 7.13 3.90
C GLY A 370 38.58 6.96 5.40
N PHE A 371 38.67 5.70 5.83
CA PHE A 371 38.74 5.31 7.24
C PHE A 371 39.96 4.43 7.48
N LEU A 372 40.72 4.72 8.54
CA LEU A 372 41.91 3.99 8.98
C LEU A 372 41.55 2.66 9.63
N LYS A 373 40.55 2.66 10.52
CA LYS A 373 40.03 1.49 11.23
C LYS A 373 38.52 1.61 11.42
N TRP A 374 37.90 0.57 11.98
CA TRP A 374 36.50 0.62 12.39
C TRP A 374 36.35 1.50 13.65
N GLY A 375 35.27 2.27 13.74
CA GLY A 375 34.97 3.16 14.85
C GLY A 375 33.54 3.71 14.76
N PRO A 376 33.19 4.73 15.55
CA PRO A 376 31.81 5.22 15.68
C PRO A 376 31.10 5.60 14.37
N ALA A 377 31.80 6.20 13.39
CA ALA A 377 31.17 6.55 12.12
C ALA A 377 30.90 5.31 11.25
N GLN A 378 31.87 4.40 11.12
CA GLN A 378 31.71 3.13 10.41
C GLN A 378 30.62 2.26 11.06
N GLU A 379 30.58 2.20 12.40
CA GLU A 379 29.60 1.44 13.17
C GLU A 379 28.17 1.95 12.96
N ALA A 380 28.00 3.26 12.80
CA ALA A 380 26.72 3.89 12.49
C ALA A 380 26.30 3.76 11.01
N GLY A 381 27.16 3.25 10.13
CA GLY A 381 26.90 3.09 8.70
C GLY A 381 27.38 4.23 7.80
N VAL A 382 28.20 5.15 8.31
CA VAL A 382 28.81 6.24 7.51
C VAL A 382 29.79 5.66 6.49
N ARG A 383 29.75 6.23 5.28
CA ARG A 383 30.60 5.87 4.14
C ARG A 383 31.18 7.12 3.50
N MET A 384 32.10 6.95 2.55
CA MET A 384 32.77 8.05 1.83
C MET A 384 31.82 8.96 1.00
N ASP A 385 30.57 8.54 0.76
CA ASP A 385 29.54 9.32 0.08
C ASP A 385 28.65 10.16 1.02
N TRP A 386 28.85 10.06 2.34
CA TRP A 386 28.16 10.89 3.34
C TRP A 386 28.87 12.23 3.53
N GLN A 387 28.15 13.20 4.06
CA GLN A 387 28.62 14.58 4.27
C GLN A 387 28.53 14.93 5.75
N VAL A 388 29.48 15.69 6.29
CA VAL A 388 29.37 16.25 7.65
C VAL A 388 28.33 17.38 7.63
N ASP A 389 27.37 17.34 8.54
CA ASP A 389 26.47 18.46 8.78
C ASP A 389 27.09 19.36 9.87
N ILE A 390 27.81 20.40 9.42
CA ILE A 390 28.59 21.29 10.30
C ILE A 390 27.66 22.01 11.29
N ALA A 391 26.49 22.47 10.84
CA ALA A 391 25.53 23.18 11.69
C ALA A 391 24.98 22.29 12.81
N LYS A 392 24.49 21.08 12.49
CA LYS A 392 23.99 20.14 13.51
C LYS A 392 25.12 19.60 14.40
N THR A 393 26.32 19.42 13.84
CA THR A 393 27.52 19.09 14.63
C THR A 393 27.84 20.21 15.63
N ARG A 394 27.81 21.50 15.24
CA ARG A 394 28.02 22.61 16.18
C ARG A 394 26.95 22.65 17.27
N GLU A 395 25.68 22.43 16.92
CA GLU A 395 24.55 22.46 17.87
C GLU A 395 24.69 21.41 18.98
N LEU A 396 25.12 20.19 18.64
CA LEU A 396 25.29 19.09 19.60
C LEU A 396 26.57 19.17 20.43
N ASN A 397 27.50 20.09 20.13
CA ASN A 397 28.82 20.16 20.74
C ASN A 397 29.16 21.57 21.24
N PRO A 398 28.47 22.07 22.29
CA PRO A 398 28.65 23.43 22.79
C PRO A 398 30.09 23.75 23.24
N ALA A 399 30.83 22.74 23.75
CA ALA A 399 32.23 22.90 24.13
C ALA A 399 33.19 23.16 22.96
N HIS A 400 32.78 22.87 21.72
CA HIS A 400 33.62 22.94 20.50
C HIS A 400 33.19 24.04 19.52
N GLN A 401 32.28 24.96 19.90
CA GLN A 401 31.67 25.92 18.96
C GLN A 401 32.67 26.77 18.17
N GLU A 402 33.77 27.22 18.80
CA GLU A 402 34.80 28.05 18.15
C GLU A 402 35.51 27.29 17.02
N VAL A 403 35.80 26.00 17.20
CA VAL A 403 36.42 25.16 16.16
C VAL A 403 35.41 24.79 15.07
N LEU A 404 34.14 24.63 15.46
CA LEU A 404 33.03 24.24 14.59
C LEU A 404 32.33 25.42 13.89
N LYS A 405 33.00 26.58 13.75
CA LYS A 405 32.57 27.67 12.86
C LYS A 405 32.63 27.22 11.41
N ASP A 406 31.62 27.59 10.62
CA ASP A 406 31.50 27.17 9.21
C ASP A 406 32.75 27.60 8.43
N GLU A 407 33.24 28.82 8.63
CA GLU A 407 34.44 29.37 8.00
C GLU A 407 35.69 28.56 8.34
N SER A 408 35.88 28.21 9.61
CA SER A 408 37.05 27.46 10.10
C SER A 408 37.08 26.03 9.54
N ILE A 409 35.94 25.34 9.53
CA ILE A 409 35.83 23.98 8.98
C ILE A 409 35.91 23.97 7.45
N LEU A 410 35.40 25.01 6.77
CA LEU A 410 35.55 25.15 5.32
C LEU A 410 36.98 25.56 4.91
N GLN A 411 37.73 26.27 5.76
CA GLN A 411 39.14 26.57 5.52
C GLN A 411 40.03 25.34 5.77
N ASN A 412 39.75 24.56 6.82
CA ASN A 412 40.49 23.34 7.14
C ASN A 412 39.57 22.25 7.73
N PRO A 413 38.96 21.38 6.89
CA PRO A 413 38.06 20.33 7.38
C PRO A 413 38.80 19.25 8.19
N ASN A 414 40.12 19.16 8.05
CA ASN A 414 40.94 18.22 8.81
C ASN A 414 41.17 18.67 10.27
N ALA A 415 40.76 19.89 10.65
CA ALA A 415 40.68 20.30 12.05
C ALA A 415 39.78 19.34 12.88
N LEU A 416 38.74 18.78 12.26
CA LEU A 416 37.86 17.78 12.88
C LEU A 416 38.62 16.54 13.36
N LEU A 417 39.72 16.15 12.70
CA LEU A 417 40.49 14.94 13.04
C LEU A 417 41.13 15.01 14.43
N ALA A 418 41.43 16.21 14.92
CA ALA A 418 42.06 16.41 16.23
C ALA A 418 41.09 16.27 17.40
N LEU A 419 39.78 16.34 17.14
CA LEU A 419 38.73 16.42 18.16
C LEU A 419 38.42 15.03 18.75
N GLY A 420 38.13 15.04 20.06
CA GLY A 420 37.53 13.97 20.85
C GLY A 420 36.45 14.58 21.76
N ASP A 421 35.71 13.76 22.49
CA ASP A 421 34.51 14.18 23.24
C ASP A 421 33.56 15.00 22.35
N ILE A 422 33.21 14.42 21.19
CA ILE A 422 32.47 15.09 20.12
C ILE A 422 31.48 14.13 19.43
N THR A 423 30.29 14.63 19.13
CA THR A 423 29.31 13.97 18.25
C THR A 423 29.37 14.57 16.84
N LEU A 424 29.96 13.86 15.87
CA LEU A 424 29.87 14.26 14.47
C LEU A 424 28.53 13.85 13.86
N VAL A 425 27.83 14.80 13.26
CA VAL A 425 26.59 14.52 12.52
C VAL A 425 26.93 14.34 11.05
N PHE A 426 26.58 13.18 10.49
CA PHE A 426 26.71 12.90 9.07
C PHE A 426 25.33 12.81 8.42
N LYS A 427 25.16 13.42 7.24
CA LYS A 427 23.98 13.29 6.39
C LYS A 427 24.27 12.53 5.10
N GLN A 428 23.31 11.73 4.66
CA GLN A 428 23.32 11.08 3.37
C GLN A 428 22.55 11.95 2.36
N PRO A 429 23.23 12.60 1.39
CA PRO A 429 22.59 13.57 0.48
C PRO A 429 21.54 12.97 -0.45
N SER A 430 21.53 11.65 -0.66
CA SER A 430 20.53 10.97 -1.48
C SER A 430 19.94 9.77 -0.75
N LEU A 431 18.62 9.76 -0.54
CA LEU A 431 17.91 8.58 -0.03
C LEU A 431 18.03 7.39 -1.00
N ASN A 432 17.92 7.66 -2.30
CA ASN A 432 17.97 6.64 -3.34
C ASN A 432 19.41 6.35 -3.79
N LYS A 433 19.64 5.12 -4.30
CA LYS A 433 20.88 4.79 -5.01
C LYS A 433 21.03 5.73 -6.22
N SER A 434 22.17 6.39 -6.29
CA SER A 434 22.50 7.34 -7.36
C SER A 434 23.16 6.64 -8.54
N LYS A 435 22.89 7.10 -9.76
CA LYS A 435 23.54 6.59 -10.98
C LYS A 435 25.04 6.88 -10.95
N LYS A 436 25.87 5.83 -10.95
CA LYS A 436 27.33 5.90 -10.97
C LYS A 436 27.92 5.53 -12.34
N PHE A 437 27.22 4.72 -13.11
CA PHE A 437 27.59 4.38 -14.48
C PHE A 437 26.35 4.24 -15.36
N GLN A 438 26.48 4.61 -16.63
CA GLN A 438 25.52 4.28 -17.68
C GLN A 438 26.30 4.00 -18.97
N GLY A 439 26.17 2.80 -19.50
CA GLY A 439 26.79 2.36 -20.75
C GLY A 439 25.76 2.02 -21.82
N SER A 440 26.12 2.28 -23.07
CA SER A 440 25.43 1.84 -24.28
C SER A 440 26.45 1.67 -25.41
N GLY A 441 26.20 0.78 -26.36
CA GLY A 441 27.16 0.42 -27.41
C GLY A 441 28.29 -0.50 -26.92
N PRO A 442 29.37 -0.66 -27.70
CA PRO A 442 30.56 -1.44 -27.34
C PRO A 442 31.28 -0.91 -26.09
N ALA A 443 31.80 -1.83 -25.27
CA ALA A 443 32.71 -1.49 -24.16
C ALA A 443 34.15 -1.31 -24.64
N ASP A 444 34.49 -0.10 -25.08
CA ASP A 444 35.88 0.33 -25.05
C ASP A 444 36.31 0.69 -23.62
N SER A 445 37.61 0.59 -23.35
CA SER A 445 38.20 0.73 -22.02
C SER A 445 38.14 2.13 -21.42
N GLU A 446 37.72 3.13 -22.20
CA GLU A 446 37.59 4.53 -21.75
C GLU A 446 36.14 4.88 -21.43
N LYS A 447 35.20 4.55 -22.33
CA LYS A 447 33.76 4.80 -22.15
C LYS A 447 33.14 3.91 -21.08
N TRP A 448 33.55 2.64 -20.99
CA TRP A 448 33.03 1.71 -19.99
C TRP A 448 33.90 1.66 -18.75
N LYS A 449 34.07 2.84 -18.12
CA LYS A 449 34.77 2.99 -16.84
C LYS A 449 33.78 3.35 -15.74
N CYS A 450 33.41 2.38 -14.93
CA CYS A 450 32.60 2.62 -13.73
C CYS A 450 33.47 3.34 -12.68
N SER A 451 32.98 4.46 -12.13
CA SER A 451 33.61 5.05 -10.94
C SER A 451 33.52 4.08 -9.77
N GLU A 452 34.47 4.16 -8.83
CA GLU A 452 34.38 3.43 -7.57
C GLU A 452 33.03 3.71 -6.87
N LEU A 453 32.36 2.63 -6.45
CA LEU A 453 31.04 2.69 -5.87
C LEU A 453 31.15 2.73 -4.34
N PRO A 454 30.41 3.61 -3.65
CA PRO A 454 30.39 3.63 -2.19
C PRO A 454 29.59 2.44 -1.63
N GLY A 455 30.09 1.86 -0.53
CA GLY A 455 29.44 0.75 0.17
C GLY A 455 29.74 -0.62 -0.41
N ARG A 456 29.05 -1.64 0.10
CA ARG A 456 29.28 -3.06 -0.23
C ARG A 456 28.27 -3.64 -1.22
N SER A 457 27.24 -2.86 -1.60
CA SER A 457 26.20 -3.26 -2.55
C SER A 457 25.95 -2.20 -3.63
N ALA A 458 25.60 -2.65 -4.83
CA ALA A 458 25.18 -1.81 -5.94
C ALA A 458 24.10 -2.53 -6.76
N ASP A 459 23.18 -1.76 -7.34
CA ASP A 459 22.17 -2.30 -8.24
C ASP A 459 22.65 -2.17 -9.69
N PHE A 460 22.47 -3.24 -10.45
CA PHE A 460 22.79 -3.34 -11.86
C PHE A 460 21.49 -3.50 -12.62
N GLU A 461 21.23 -2.62 -13.58
CA GLU A 461 19.94 -2.50 -14.27
C GLU A 461 20.13 -2.43 -15.78
N PHE A 462 19.31 -3.19 -16.51
CA PHE A 462 19.20 -3.11 -17.96
C PHE A 462 17.81 -2.64 -18.33
N SER A 463 17.75 -1.68 -19.25
CA SER A 463 16.51 -1.17 -19.84
C SER A 463 16.66 -0.97 -21.34
N THR A 464 15.55 -1.10 -22.05
CA THR A 464 15.36 -0.67 -23.45
C THR A 464 14.41 0.53 -23.47
N ASP A 465 14.30 1.19 -24.62
CA ASP A 465 13.30 2.23 -24.88
C ASP A 465 11.91 1.68 -25.22
N GLY A 466 11.72 0.37 -25.20
CA GLY A 466 10.45 -0.30 -25.48
C GLY A 466 10.14 -0.51 -26.97
N ASP A 467 11.10 -0.29 -27.88
CA ASP A 467 10.91 -0.36 -29.35
C ASP A 467 10.58 -1.74 -29.95
N GLY A 468 10.16 -2.72 -29.14
CA GLY A 468 9.46 -3.92 -29.61
C GLY A 468 10.28 -4.91 -30.44
N GLY A 469 11.62 -4.82 -30.45
CA GLY A 469 12.45 -5.83 -31.11
C GLY A 469 12.14 -7.23 -30.57
N SER A 470 11.75 -8.16 -31.44
CA SER A 470 11.20 -9.50 -31.10
C SER A 470 12.16 -10.43 -30.36
N GLU A 471 13.40 -9.99 -30.13
CA GLU A 471 14.50 -10.76 -29.54
C GLU A 471 15.34 -9.83 -28.62
N PRO A 472 14.76 -9.27 -27.53
CA PRO A 472 15.48 -8.36 -26.63
C PRO A 472 16.71 -9.01 -26.00
N GLU A 473 16.70 -10.34 -25.87
CA GLU A 473 17.83 -11.15 -25.42
C GLU A 473 19.02 -11.20 -26.39
N LYS A 474 18.83 -10.81 -27.65
CA LYS A 474 19.90 -10.71 -28.66
C LYS A 474 20.36 -9.28 -28.89
N ARG A 475 20.01 -8.35 -27.98
CA ARG A 475 20.38 -6.93 -28.05
C ARG A 475 21.43 -6.47 -27.04
N TRP A 476 21.91 -7.32 -26.15
CA TRP A 476 22.96 -6.94 -25.20
C TRP A 476 23.65 -8.15 -24.59
N GLY A 477 24.81 -7.90 -23.98
CA GLY A 477 25.44 -8.82 -23.06
C GLY A 477 26.67 -8.17 -22.46
N VAL A 478 26.61 -7.96 -21.15
CA VAL A 478 27.64 -7.30 -20.37
C VAL A 478 28.13 -8.28 -19.34
N TRP A 479 29.45 -8.40 -19.23
CA TRP A 479 30.08 -9.21 -18.19
C TRP A 479 30.91 -8.28 -17.30
N ALA A 480 30.57 -8.26 -16.01
CA ALA A 480 31.15 -7.35 -15.04
C ALA A 480 31.65 -8.11 -13.81
N LEU A 481 32.94 -7.97 -13.51
CA LEU A 481 33.53 -8.44 -12.26
C LEU A 481 33.41 -7.33 -11.21
N VAL A 482 32.71 -7.63 -10.12
CA VAL A 482 32.54 -6.71 -8.99
C VAL A 482 33.42 -7.18 -7.84
N LEU A 483 34.35 -6.33 -7.40
CA LEU A 483 35.31 -6.61 -6.32
C LEU A 483 35.22 -5.55 -5.24
N ASP A 484 35.75 -5.88 -4.05
CA ASP A 484 36.08 -4.87 -3.04
C ASP A 484 37.15 -3.92 -3.61
N LYS A 485 36.91 -2.60 -3.52
CA LYS A 485 37.84 -1.52 -3.89
C LYS A 485 39.22 -1.70 -3.26
N ALA A 486 39.31 -2.26 -2.05
CA ALA A 486 40.59 -2.47 -1.37
C ALA A 486 41.47 -3.54 -2.02
N LYS A 487 40.94 -4.39 -2.91
CA LYS A 487 41.70 -5.42 -3.61
C LYS A 487 42.36 -4.85 -4.87
N LYS A 488 43.60 -5.29 -5.14
CA LYS A 488 44.33 -4.95 -6.36
C LYS A 488 43.48 -5.25 -7.60
N ALA A 489 43.35 -4.28 -8.50
CA ALA A 489 42.69 -4.44 -9.78
C ALA A 489 43.31 -5.61 -10.56
N PRO A 490 42.52 -6.60 -11.03
CA PRO A 490 43.00 -7.60 -11.98
C PRO A 490 43.38 -6.94 -13.30
N SER A 491 44.29 -7.55 -14.08
CA SER A 491 44.54 -7.08 -15.44
C SER A 491 43.35 -7.36 -16.35
N ILE A 492 43.21 -6.57 -17.42
CA ILE A 492 42.17 -6.78 -18.45
C ILE A 492 42.22 -8.20 -19.02
N GLN A 493 43.43 -8.73 -19.24
CA GLN A 493 43.65 -10.12 -19.69
C GLN A 493 43.11 -11.15 -18.69
N THR A 494 43.27 -10.94 -17.38
CA THR A 494 42.69 -11.82 -16.35
C THR A 494 41.16 -11.74 -16.34
N ILE A 495 40.60 -10.55 -16.51
CA ILE A 495 39.14 -10.33 -16.59
C ILE A 495 38.56 -11.02 -17.82
N GLU A 496 39.20 -10.87 -18.99
CA GLU A 496 38.77 -11.49 -20.24
C GLU A 496 38.85 -13.02 -20.16
N ALA A 497 39.98 -13.58 -19.73
CA ALA A 497 40.13 -15.03 -19.58
C ALA A 497 39.15 -15.63 -18.56
N LEU A 498 38.78 -14.90 -17.51
CA LEU A 498 37.74 -15.32 -16.56
C LEU A 498 36.34 -15.25 -17.19
N ALA A 499 36.03 -14.19 -17.94
CA ALA A 499 34.76 -14.02 -18.62
C ALA A 499 34.55 -15.11 -19.69
N GLU A 500 35.57 -15.42 -20.50
CA GLU A 500 35.52 -16.50 -21.48
C GLU A 500 35.30 -17.87 -20.84
N ARG A 501 36.10 -18.21 -19.80
CA ARG A 501 35.91 -19.45 -19.04
C ARG A 501 34.50 -19.55 -18.44
N TRP A 502 33.96 -18.44 -17.92
CA TRP A 502 32.61 -18.39 -17.37
C TRP A 502 31.55 -18.63 -18.45
N VAL A 503 31.69 -17.99 -19.63
CA VAL A 503 30.79 -18.20 -20.78
C VAL A 503 30.84 -19.65 -21.25
N THR A 504 32.03 -20.20 -21.50
CA THR A 504 32.17 -21.60 -21.94
C THR A 504 31.62 -22.58 -20.91
N ALA A 505 31.82 -22.34 -19.61
CA ALA A 505 31.24 -23.18 -18.56
C ALA A 505 29.71 -23.05 -18.49
N THR A 506 29.18 -21.82 -18.60
CA THR A 506 27.73 -21.55 -18.60
C THR A 506 27.06 -22.19 -19.81
N GLN A 507 27.62 -22.02 -21.01
CA GLN A 507 27.15 -22.65 -22.25
C GLN A 507 27.18 -24.18 -22.13
N LYS A 508 28.26 -24.78 -21.61
CA LYS A 508 28.31 -26.24 -21.37
C LYS A 508 27.26 -26.72 -20.36
N ALA A 509 26.81 -25.85 -19.45
CA ALA A 509 25.74 -26.17 -18.49
C ALA A 509 24.32 -25.89 -19.03
N THR A 510 24.13 -24.90 -19.91
CA THR A 510 22.83 -24.59 -20.53
C THR A 510 22.55 -25.40 -21.79
N VAL A 511 23.57 -25.89 -22.49
CA VAL A 511 23.47 -26.81 -23.63
C VAL A 511 23.26 -28.26 -23.13
N ILE A 512 22.33 -28.41 -22.17
CA ILE A 512 21.53 -29.61 -21.95
C ILE A 512 20.12 -29.22 -22.47
N PRO A 513 19.91 -29.15 -23.80
CA PRO A 513 18.79 -28.39 -24.38
C PRO A 513 17.49 -29.18 -24.41
N ALA A 514 17.55 -30.45 -24.02
CA ALA A 514 16.42 -31.32 -23.85
C ALA A 514 16.31 -31.70 -22.38
N MET A 515 15.11 -31.49 -21.82
CA MET A 515 14.58 -32.37 -20.78
C MET A 515 14.87 -33.80 -21.26
N PRO A 516 15.64 -34.64 -20.54
CA PRO A 516 16.09 -35.91 -21.07
C PRO A 516 14.87 -36.77 -21.41
N ARG A 517 14.55 -36.86 -22.71
CA ARG A 517 13.48 -37.72 -23.21
C ARG A 517 13.95 -39.15 -23.02
N VAL A 518 13.56 -39.71 -21.90
CA VAL A 518 13.56 -41.15 -21.65
C VAL A 518 12.50 -41.74 -22.57
N GLU A 519 12.88 -41.99 -23.83
CA GLU A 519 12.11 -42.83 -24.71
C GLU A 519 12.03 -44.23 -24.08
N ARG A 520 10.84 -44.83 -24.08
CA ARG A 520 10.55 -46.07 -23.34
C ARG A 520 11.41 -47.25 -23.79
N GLU A 521 12.00 -47.16 -24.99
CA GLU A 521 12.87 -48.16 -25.61
C GLU A 521 14.37 -47.91 -25.36
N GLY A 522 14.76 -46.71 -24.88
CA GLY A 522 16.17 -46.38 -24.63
C GLY A 522 16.77 -47.01 -23.35
N TRP A 523 15.90 -47.48 -22.46
CA TRP A 523 16.22 -48.09 -21.17
C TRP A 523 15.65 -49.51 -21.11
N ASP A 524 16.37 -50.45 -21.71
CA ASP A 524 16.15 -51.86 -21.42
C ASP A 524 16.43 -52.18 -19.93
N GLU A 525 15.88 -53.30 -19.47
CA GLU A 525 16.06 -53.78 -18.10
C GLU A 525 17.55 -53.97 -17.75
N ALA A 526 18.40 -54.32 -18.72
CA ALA A 526 19.82 -54.51 -18.52
C ALA A 526 20.54 -53.19 -18.17
N ARG A 527 20.23 -52.08 -18.85
CA ARG A 527 20.74 -50.74 -18.56
C ARG A 527 20.25 -50.21 -17.22
N LEU A 528 18.98 -50.44 -16.88
CA LEU A 528 18.45 -50.07 -15.57
C LEU A 528 19.15 -50.84 -14.45
N ARG A 529 19.34 -52.16 -14.58
CA ARG A 529 20.09 -52.97 -13.62
C ARG A 529 21.57 -52.57 -13.53
N ALA A 530 22.21 -52.22 -14.64
CA ALA A 530 23.58 -51.72 -14.66
C ALA A 530 23.73 -50.36 -13.97
N LEU A 531 22.78 -49.43 -14.16
CA LEU A 531 22.76 -48.15 -13.45
C LEU A 531 22.56 -48.36 -11.94
N CYS A 532 21.62 -49.23 -11.56
CA CYS A 532 21.34 -49.61 -10.17
C CYS A 532 22.58 -50.16 -9.48
N SER A 533 23.25 -51.14 -10.10
CA SER A 533 24.49 -51.73 -9.59
C SER A 533 25.63 -50.70 -9.43
N ARG A 534 25.72 -49.72 -10.34
CA ARG A 534 26.73 -48.64 -10.26
C ARG A 534 26.51 -47.66 -9.10
N HIS A 535 25.26 -47.46 -8.68
CA HIS A 535 24.88 -46.45 -7.68
C HIS A 535 24.37 -47.01 -6.35
N GLY A 536 24.29 -48.35 -6.21
CA GLY A 536 23.77 -49.00 -5.01
C GLY A 536 22.27 -48.77 -4.81
N TRP A 537 21.51 -48.75 -5.91
CA TRP A 537 20.05 -48.59 -5.88
C TRP A 537 19.37 -49.93 -6.15
N ASP A 538 18.28 -50.21 -5.44
CA ASP A 538 17.35 -51.30 -5.76
C ASP A 538 15.98 -50.71 -6.04
N PHE A 539 15.46 -50.88 -7.25
CA PHE A 539 14.08 -50.48 -7.56
C PHE A 539 13.09 -51.54 -7.07
N GLU A 540 11.96 -51.11 -6.50
CA GLU A 540 10.94 -52.00 -5.94
C GLU A 540 10.48 -53.08 -6.95
N TRP A 541 10.29 -52.74 -8.23
CA TRP A 541 9.89 -53.69 -9.28
C TRP A 541 10.96 -54.74 -9.63
N MET A 542 12.23 -54.54 -9.25
CA MET A 542 13.28 -55.56 -9.40
C MET A 542 13.20 -56.64 -8.32
N THR A 543 12.41 -56.43 -7.26
CA THR A 543 12.04 -57.47 -6.29
C THR A 543 10.88 -58.31 -6.83
N GLU A 544 10.80 -59.57 -6.40
CA GLU A 544 9.74 -60.48 -6.86
C GLU A 544 8.33 -59.95 -6.53
N ASP A 545 8.13 -59.37 -5.35
CA ASP A 545 6.84 -58.80 -4.93
C ASP A 545 6.48 -57.49 -5.65
N GLY A 546 7.47 -56.68 -6.04
CA GLY A 546 7.24 -55.51 -6.87
C GLY A 546 6.83 -55.89 -8.29
N GLU A 547 7.50 -56.89 -8.89
CA GLU A 547 7.12 -57.41 -10.22
C GLU A 547 5.75 -58.09 -10.22
N ARG A 548 5.40 -58.82 -9.15
CA ARG A 548 4.03 -59.35 -8.94
C ARG A 548 3.00 -58.22 -8.92
N ARG A 549 3.26 -57.14 -8.18
CA ARG A 549 2.37 -55.96 -8.11
C ARG A 549 2.25 -55.21 -9.45
N ARG A 550 3.36 -55.03 -10.18
CA ARG A 550 3.35 -54.43 -11.54
C ARG A 550 2.46 -55.22 -12.49
N ARG A 551 2.63 -56.55 -12.54
CA ARG A 551 1.83 -57.44 -13.41
C ARG A 551 0.35 -57.50 -13.01
N ALA A 552 0.00 -57.25 -11.76
CA ALA A 552 -1.39 -57.11 -11.33
C ALA A 552 -2.00 -55.80 -11.87
N HIS A 553 -1.29 -54.69 -11.72
CA HIS A 553 -1.70 -53.38 -12.24
C HIS A 553 -1.85 -53.35 -13.77
N GLU A 554 -0.94 -53.99 -14.50
CA GLU A 554 -1.01 -54.07 -15.97
C GLU A 554 -2.22 -54.88 -16.46
N ARG A 555 -2.59 -55.97 -15.77
CA ARG A 555 -3.83 -56.71 -16.06
C ARG A 555 -5.08 -55.88 -15.77
N GLN A 556 -5.06 -55.10 -14.69
CA GLN A 556 -6.18 -54.22 -14.32
C GLN A 556 -6.37 -53.08 -15.34
N GLY A 557 -5.27 -52.49 -15.83
CA GLY A 557 -5.31 -51.49 -16.90
C GLY A 557 -5.81 -52.08 -18.24
N PHE A 558 -5.43 -53.30 -18.58
CA PHE A 558 -5.92 -53.98 -19.79
C PHE A 558 -7.44 -54.26 -19.74
N LEU A 559 -7.96 -54.62 -18.57
CA LEU A 559 -9.41 -54.81 -18.35
C LEU A 559 -10.21 -53.50 -18.36
N GLN A 560 -9.61 -52.36 -18.00
CA GLN A 560 -10.26 -51.04 -18.14
C GLN A 560 -10.23 -50.55 -19.60
N ALA A 561 -9.15 -50.79 -20.33
CA ALA A 561 -9.02 -50.38 -21.73
C ALA A 561 -9.99 -51.12 -22.67
N SER A 562 -10.26 -52.41 -22.42
CA SER A 562 -11.22 -53.19 -23.22
C SER A 562 -12.67 -52.73 -23.02
N GLY A 563 -13.04 -52.25 -21.82
CA GLY A 563 -14.36 -51.70 -21.54
C GLY A 563 -14.64 -50.33 -22.20
N ALA A 564 -13.60 -49.60 -22.61
CA ALA A 564 -13.75 -48.32 -23.30
C ALA A 564 -13.99 -48.47 -24.82
N LEU A 565 -13.57 -49.59 -25.41
CA LEU A 565 -13.64 -49.83 -26.87
C LEU A 565 -15.07 -50.15 -27.36
N SER A 566 -15.96 -50.64 -26.50
CA SER A 566 -17.37 -50.89 -26.84
C SER A 566 -18.18 -49.60 -26.99
N GLY A 567 -17.96 -48.60 -26.12
CA GLY A 567 -18.70 -47.33 -26.17
C GLY A 567 -18.32 -46.40 -27.34
N GLY A 568 -17.12 -46.54 -27.89
CA GLY A 568 -16.64 -45.72 -29.01
C GLY A 568 -17.39 -45.96 -30.33
N ALA A 569 -17.87 -47.19 -30.56
CA ALA A 569 -18.57 -47.55 -31.79
C ALA A 569 -19.98 -46.93 -31.86
N GLU A 570 -20.71 -46.90 -30.74
CA GLU A 570 -22.05 -46.30 -30.66
C GLU A 570 -22.00 -44.77 -30.82
N ALA A 571 -21.00 -44.12 -30.23
CA ALA A 571 -20.79 -42.67 -30.36
C ALA A 571 -20.46 -42.25 -31.81
N ALA A 572 -19.66 -43.04 -32.53
CA ALA A 572 -19.34 -42.78 -33.94
C ALA A 572 -20.57 -42.90 -34.85
N ALA A 573 -21.41 -43.92 -34.64
CA ALA A 573 -22.66 -44.10 -35.40
C ALA A 573 -23.65 -42.95 -35.18
N ALA A 574 -23.78 -42.46 -33.94
CA ALA A 574 -24.64 -41.31 -33.62
C ALA A 574 -24.17 -40.01 -34.29
N ALA A 575 -22.84 -39.77 -34.35
CA ALA A 575 -22.27 -38.59 -35.00
C ALA A 575 -22.51 -38.58 -36.53
N GLU A 576 -22.41 -39.73 -37.19
CA GLU A 576 -22.65 -39.83 -38.64
C GLU A 576 -24.12 -39.57 -38.99
N ALA A 577 -25.05 -40.10 -38.18
CA ALA A 577 -26.49 -39.86 -38.34
C ALA A 577 -26.86 -38.36 -38.21
N ALA A 578 -26.28 -37.67 -37.21
CA ALA A 578 -26.50 -36.24 -37.01
C ALA A 578 -25.96 -35.39 -38.18
N SER A 579 -24.82 -35.77 -38.75
CA SER A 579 -24.24 -35.11 -39.94
C SER A 579 -25.15 -35.21 -41.17
N LYS A 580 -25.67 -36.41 -41.45
CA LYS A 580 -26.62 -36.66 -42.57
C LYS A 580 -27.92 -35.88 -42.41
N ALA A 581 -28.48 -35.80 -41.19
CA ALA A 581 -29.68 -35.00 -40.92
C ALA A 581 -29.46 -33.50 -41.18
N ARG A 582 -28.29 -32.96 -40.81
CA ARG A 582 -27.94 -31.54 -41.02
C ARG A 582 -27.78 -31.18 -42.50
N ALA A 583 -27.19 -32.06 -43.30
CA ALA A 583 -27.05 -31.87 -44.74
C ALA A 583 -28.41 -31.81 -45.46
N GLN A 584 -29.36 -32.68 -45.07
CA GLN A 584 -30.71 -32.70 -45.63
C GLN A 584 -31.53 -31.45 -45.26
N ALA A 585 -31.29 -30.86 -44.08
CA ALA A 585 -31.96 -29.62 -43.68
C ALA A 585 -31.52 -28.41 -44.51
N ILE A 586 -30.22 -28.29 -44.82
CA ILE A 586 -29.66 -27.17 -45.60
C ILE A 586 -30.20 -27.18 -47.04
N ALA A 587 -30.17 -28.35 -47.71
CA ALA A 587 -30.69 -28.51 -49.07
C ALA A 587 -32.19 -28.19 -49.22
N LYS A 588 -32.95 -28.25 -48.11
CA LYS A 588 -34.39 -27.95 -48.08
C LYS A 588 -34.69 -26.44 -47.94
N VAL A 589 -33.73 -25.64 -47.47
CA VAL A 589 -33.87 -24.18 -47.31
C VAL A 589 -33.48 -23.46 -48.60
N GLU A 590 -32.46 -23.93 -49.31
CA GLU A 590 -31.99 -23.31 -50.56
C GLU A 590 -32.97 -23.49 -51.74
N ALA A 591 -33.88 -24.46 -51.67
CA ALA A 591 -34.86 -24.75 -52.71
C ALA A 591 -36.14 -23.88 -52.68
N ALA A 592 -36.27 -22.94 -51.72
CA ALA A 592 -37.53 -22.25 -51.42
C ALA A 592 -37.56 -20.74 -51.69
N ALA A 593 -36.54 -20.17 -52.35
CA ALA A 593 -36.35 -18.71 -52.46
C ALA A 593 -36.21 -18.16 -53.90
N THR A 594 -37.29 -18.25 -54.70
CA THR A 594 -37.50 -17.40 -55.91
C THR A 594 -39.01 -17.21 -56.13
N PRO A 595 -39.49 -15.97 -56.36
CA PRO A 595 -39.90 -15.51 -57.71
C PRO A 595 -39.24 -14.14 -58.07
N GLU A 596 -38.93 -13.79 -59.33
CA GLU A 596 -39.83 -13.33 -60.44
C GLU A 596 -40.62 -12.03 -60.12
N LYS A 597 -40.76 -11.02 -61.00
CA LYS A 597 -40.14 -10.65 -62.31
C LYS A 597 -40.64 -9.25 -62.73
N GLU A 598 -39.96 -8.57 -63.68
CA GLU A 598 -40.51 -7.54 -64.61
C GLU A 598 -41.10 -6.21 -64.01
N SER A 599 -41.19 -5.05 -64.69
CA SER A 599 -40.60 -4.52 -65.94
C SER A 599 -40.79 -2.97 -66.05
N SER A 600 -39.88 -2.27 -66.75
CA SER A 600 -40.14 -1.03 -67.54
C SER A 600 -40.62 0.27 -66.83
N VAL A 601 -40.67 1.51 -67.37
CA VAL A 601 -39.96 2.29 -68.42
C VAL A 601 -40.31 3.81 -68.26
N THR A 602 -39.50 4.72 -68.81
CA THR A 602 -39.73 6.20 -69.08
C THR A 602 -39.83 7.27 -67.96
N VAL A 603 -38.86 8.21 -68.01
CA VAL A 603 -38.98 9.66 -68.34
C VAL A 603 -40.26 10.44 -67.96
N GLY A 604 -40.11 11.57 -67.24
CA GLY A 604 -41.10 12.66 -67.19
C GLY A 604 -40.68 13.87 -66.34
N LYS A 605 -40.78 15.10 -66.89
CA LYS A 605 -40.58 16.38 -66.17
C LYS A 605 -41.83 16.75 -65.35
N ASN A 606 -41.69 17.57 -64.30
CA ASN A 606 -42.35 18.90 -64.17
C ASN A 606 -42.26 19.52 -62.75
N GLU A 607 -42.02 20.84 -62.70
CA GLU A 607 -42.43 21.79 -61.63
C GLU A 607 -43.97 22.04 -61.72
N PRO A 608 -44.68 22.88 -60.90
CA PRO A 608 -44.19 23.92 -59.95
C PRO A 608 -45.03 24.14 -58.67
N SER A 609 -44.64 25.21 -57.92
CA SER A 609 -45.46 26.04 -57.00
C SER A 609 -45.88 25.46 -55.63
N GLY A 610 -45.91 26.23 -54.53
CA GLY A 610 -45.41 27.61 -54.31
C GLY A 610 -46.00 28.29 -53.04
N ARG A 611 -45.47 29.47 -52.67
CA ARG A 611 -45.98 30.43 -51.65
C ARG A 611 -45.99 29.92 -50.19
N GLN A 612 -45.85 30.70 -49.11
CA GLN A 612 -45.59 32.13 -48.77
C GLN A 612 -45.04 32.11 -47.31
N GLY A 613 -44.28 33.06 -46.76
CA GLY A 613 -43.67 34.30 -47.28
C GLY A 613 -42.90 35.04 -46.16
N ALA A 614 -42.37 36.23 -46.48
CA ALA A 614 -42.08 37.39 -45.60
C ALA A 614 -41.08 37.18 -44.41
N ASP A 615 -39.85 37.68 -44.51
CA ASP A 615 -39.39 39.04 -44.09
C ASP A 615 -38.81 39.04 -42.65
N HIS A 616 -37.72 39.74 -42.30
CA HIS A 616 -37.09 40.93 -42.88
C HIS A 616 -35.57 40.81 -43.18
N SER A 617 -35.05 41.83 -43.85
CA SER A 617 -33.64 42.01 -44.27
C SER A 617 -33.02 43.31 -43.72
N ASN A 618 -31.69 43.44 -43.87
CA ASN A 618 -30.87 44.66 -43.67
C ASN A 618 -30.71 45.12 -42.19
N ALA A 619 -29.64 45.79 -41.74
CA ALA A 619 -28.40 46.32 -42.37
C ALA A 619 -27.25 46.25 -41.30
N GLU A 620 -25.98 46.67 -41.50
CA GLU A 620 -25.23 47.25 -42.63
C GLU A 620 -23.71 46.95 -42.48
N LYS A 621 -22.85 47.58 -43.29
CA LYS A 621 -21.37 47.63 -43.11
C LYS A 621 -20.97 48.85 -42.27
N VAL A 622 -20.05 48.70 -41.30
CA VAL A 622 -19.18 49.83 -40.88
C VAL A 622 -17.76 49.35 -40.54
N ALA A 623 -16.79 50.04 -41.15
CA ALA A 623 -15.38 50.28 -40.80
C ALA A 623 -14.46 49.16 -40.24
N ALA A 624 -13.28 49.08 -40.87
CA ALA A 624 -12.08 48.50 -40.26
C ALA A 624 -11.47 49.48 -39.23
N ALA A 625 -11.05 48.94 -38.08
CA ALA A 625 -10.07 49.56 -37.18
C ALA A 625 -9.23 48.43 -36.56
N GLY A 626 -7.93 48.68 -36.35
CA GLY A 626 -6.99 47.64 -35.92
C GLY A 626 -7.28 47.10 -34.52
N GLY A 627 -7.65 45.83 -34.42
CA GLY A 627 -7.72 45.09 -33.16
C GLY A 627 -6.46 44.26 -32.95
N ILE A 628 -5.82 44.41 -31.79
CA ILE A 628 -4.74 43.52 -31.34
C ILE A 628 -5.30 42.10 -31.30
N SER A 629 -4.62 41.14 -31.96
CA SER A 629 -5.01 39.74 -31.87
C SER A 629 -5.00 39.31 -30.41
N PRO A 630 -6.09 38.75 -29.86
CA PRO A 630 -6.01 38.17 -28.53
C PRO A 630 -4.94 37.08 -28.55
N GLU A 631 -3.99 37.15 -27.62
CA GLU A 631 -3.02 36.07 -27.43
C GLU A 631 -3.81 34.80 -27.15
N ALA A 632 -3.56 33.75 -27.93
CA ALA A 632 -4.22 32.46 -27.71
C ALA A 632 -3.93 32.02 -26.27
N PRO A 633 -4.95 31.66 -25.47
CA PRO A 633 -4.74 31.35 -24.06
C PRO A 633 -3.70 30.25 -23.93
N VAL A 634 -2.65 30.52 -23.15
CA VAL A 634 -1.52 29.60 -22.95
C VAL A 634 -2.07 28.28 -22.44
N ALA A 635 -2.16 27.29 -23.33
CA ALA A 635 -2.89 26.06 -23.07
C ALA A 635 -2.24 25.32 -21.90
N GLU A 636 -2.90 25.27 -20.74
CA GLU A 636 -2.34 24.75 -19.49
C GLU A 636 -1.69 23.36 -19.72
N ASP A 637 -0.36 23.29 -19.59
CA ASP A 637 0.39 22.07 -19.88
C ASP A 637 0.02 20.95 -18.89
N GLY A 638 -0.39 19.80 -19.43
CA GLY A 638 -0.65 18.59 -18.65
C GLY A 638 -2.01 18.51 -17.94
N LYS A 639 -2.96 19.40 -18.25
CA LYS A 639 -4.36 19.30 -17.80
C LYS A 639 -5.19 18.42 -18.74
N PHE A 640 -6.04 17.56 -18.20
CA PHE A 640 -6.86 16.61 -18.96
C PHE A 640 -8.17 16.28 -18.22
N ARG A 641 -9.24 15.98 -18.98
CA ARG A 641 -10.52 15.54 -18.42
C ARG A 641 -10.54 14.03 -18.26
N PHE A 642 -10.99 13.54 -17.11
CA PHE A 642 -11.11 12.12 -16.79
C PHE A 642 -12.59 11.73 -16.61
N MET A 643 -12.98 10.51 -16.98
CA MET A 643 -14.32 9.96 -16.78
C MET A 643 -14.26 8.54 -16.19
N THR A 644 -15.18 8.22 -15.29
CA THR A 644 -15.45 6.83 -14.85
C THR A 644 -16.94 6.51 -14.95
N PHE A 645 -17.30 5.28 -15.32
CA PHE A 645 -18.69 4.90 -15.58
C PHE A 645 -18.90 3.37 -15.64
N ASN A 646 -19.79 2.83 -14.79
CA ASN A 646 -20.32 1.47 -14.93
C ASN A 646 -21.43 1.42 -16.00
N VAL A 647 -21.27 0.55 -17.02
CA VAL A 647 -22.18 0.48 -18.17
C VAL A 647 -23.22 -0.66 -18.10
N GLU A 648 -23.25 -1.49 -17.06
CA GLU A 648 -24.21 -2.60 -16.84
C GLU A 648 -24.38 -3.53 -18.07
N GLU A 649 -23.29 -4.04 -18.65
CA GLU A 649 -23.27 -4.77 -19.95
C GLU A 649 -23.97 -4.03 -21.12
N TYR A 650 -24.22 -2.74 -21.00
CA TYR A 650 -25.07 -1.93 -21.87
C TYR A 650 -26.55 -2.40 -21.92
N TYR A 651 -27.08 -3.02 -20.87
CA TYR A 651 -28.38 -3.72 -20.89
C TYR A 651 -29.29 -3.44 -19.67
N HIS A 652 -29.62 -2.18 -19.46
CA HIS A 652 -30.50 -1.73 -18.37
C HIS A 652 -32.02 -1.89 -18.65
N ASP A 653 -32.50 -1.46 -19.82
CA ASP A 653 -33.92 -1.37 -20.18
C ASP A 653 -34.55 -2.74 -20.54
N LYS A 654 -35.02 -3.46 -19.52
CA LYS A 654 -35.58 -4.83 -19.60
C LYS A 654 -37.01 -4.87 -20.16
N ARG A 655 -37.29 -4.12 -21.22
CA ARG A 655 -38.54 -4.21 -22.01
C ARG A 655 -38.71 -5.64 -22.56
N LYS A 656 -39.70 -6.36 -22.02
CA LYS A 656 -39.98 -7.77 -22.35
C LYS A 656 -40.11 -7.98 -23.86
N GLY A 657 -39.17 -8.73 -24.44
CA GLY A 657 -39.21 -9.19 -25.84
C GLY A 657 -38.27 -8.47 -26.82
N ALA A 658 -37.58 -7.39 -26.41
CA ALA A 658 -36.59 -6.76 -27.28
C ALA A 658 -35.37 -7.69 -27.51
N PRO A 659 -34.81 -7.78 -28.73
CA PRO A 659 -33.56 -8.51 -28.97
C PRO A 659 -32.39 -7.88 -28.18
N ILE A 660 -31.60 -8.71 -27.49
CA ILE A 660 -30.47 -8.24 -26.65
C ILE A 660 -29.51 -7.35 -27.45
N ALA A 661 -29.14 -7.75 -28.68
CA ALA A 661 -28.24 -6.98 -29.54
C ALA A 661 -28.80 -5.59 -29.89
N GLU A 662 -30.11 -5.49 -30.15
CA GLU A 662 -30.75 -4.20 -30.46
C GLU A 662 -30.72 -3.27 -29.24
N THR A 663 -31.00 -3.80 -28.06
CA THR A 663 -30.97 -3.07 -26.78
C THR A 663 -29.55 -2.60 -26.46
N VAL A 664 -28.55 -3.49 -26.58
CA VAL A 664 -27.13 -3.18 -26.37
C VAL A 664 -26.68 -2.08 -27.32
N PHE A 665 -26.88 -2.21 -28.63
CA PHE A 665 -26.44 -1.18 -29.58
C PHE A 665 -27.25 0.13 -29.49
N LYS A 666 -28.50 0.10 -29.02
CA LYS A 666 -29.25 1.32 -28.66
C LYS A 666 -28.57 2.04 -27.49
N ASN A 667 -28.21 1.32 -26.42
CA ASN A 667 -27.60 1.90 -25.23
C ASN A 667 -26.16 2.37 -25.50
N VAL A 668 -25.36 1.59 -26.23
CA VAL A 668 -24.03 1.97 -26.74
C VAL A 668 -24.09 3.28 -27.53
N ARG A 669 -25.08 3.47 -28.42
CA ARG A 669 -25.27 4.74 -29.16
C ARG A 669 -25.70 5.91 -28.27
N GLY A 670 -26.42 5.66 -27.17
CA GLY A 670 -26.72 6.70 -26.18
C GLY A 670 -25.46 7.12 -25.42
N ILE A 671 -24.65 6.16 -25.00
CA ILE A 671 -23.39 6.40 -24.27
C ILE A 671 -22.32 7.02 -25.18
N HIS A 672 -22.27 6.64 -26.45
CA HIS A 672 -21.44 7.28 -27.48
C HIS A 672 -21.65 8.81 -27.50
N LYS A 673 -22.91 9.28 -27.53
CA LYS A 673 -23.23 10.72 -27.47
C LYS A 673 -22.77 11.37 -26.17
N ILE A 674 -22.92 10.69 -25.03
CA ILE A 674 -22.39 11.18 -23.75
C ILE A 674 -20.86 11.33 -23.81
N VAL A 675 -20.14 10.39 -24.42
CA VAL A 675 -18.68 10.52 -24.59
C VAL A 675 -18.33 11.65 -25.56
N GLU A 676 -19.07 11.81 -26.66
CA GLU A 676 -18.90 12.92 -27.62
C GLU A 676 -19.10 14.29 -26.95
N GLU A 677 -20.23 14.48 -26.26
CA GLU A 677 -20.60 15.72 -25.56
C GLU A 677 -19.65 16.07 -24.41
N GLN A 678 -19.25 15.09 -23.60
CA GLN A 678 -18.35 15.33 -22.47
C GLN A 678 -16.87 15.40 -22.89
N SER A 679 -16.52 14.82 -24.05
CA SER A 679 -15.17 14.75 -24.62
C SER A 679 -14.05 14.46 -23.59
N PRO A 680 -14.17 13.43 -22.73
CA PRO A 680 -13.16 13.09 -21.73
C PRO A 680 -11.85 12.64 -22.39
N ASP A 681 -10.69 13.00 -21.87
CA ASP A 681 -9.41 12.62 -22.49
C ASP A 681 -8.96 11.20 -22.10
N ILE A 682 -9.44 10.70 -20.96
CA ILE A 682 -9.28 9.31 -20.48
C ILE A 682 -10.61 8.85 -19.87
N ILE A 683 -11.01 7.59 -20.14
CA ILE A 683 -12.25 6.97 -19.63
C ILE A 683 -11.91 5.62 -19.01
N CYS A 684 -12.45 5.34 -17.82
CA CYS A 684 -12.47 4.01 -17.21
C CYS A 684 -13.91 3.46 -17.19
N LEU A 685 -14.18 2.40 -17.95
CA LEU A 685 -15.49 1.74 -18.00
C LEU A 685 -15.49 0.41 -17.22
N GLN A 686 -16.58 0.16 -16.51
CA GLN A 686 -16.83 -1.05 -15.71
C GLN A 686 -17.99 -1.85 -16.31
N GLU A 687 -18.00 -3.17 -16.09
CA GLU A 687 -18.97 -4.11 -16.69
C GLU A 687 -19.04 -4.04 -18.22
N HIS A 688 -17.86 -3.87 -18.85
CA HIS A 688 -17.76 -3.88 -20.30
C HIS A 688 -18.08 -5.28 -20.85
N SER A 689 -19.14 -5.38 -21.66
CA SER A 689 -19.52 -6.63 -22.33
C SER A 689 -18.47 -7.07 -23.35
N LEU A 690 -17.98 -8.32 -23.25
CA LEU A 690 -17.13 -8.94 -24.27
C LEU A 690 -17.92 -9.45 -25.51
N GLY A 691 -19.23 -9.22 -25.54
CA GLY A 691 -20.14 -9.65 -26.61
C GLY A 691 -20.75 -11.04 -26.41
N ILE A 692 -21.55 -11.46 -27.39
CA ILE A 692 -22.18 -12.79 -27.44
C ILE A 692 -21.63 -13.55 -28.65
N PRO A 693 -20.97 -14.72 -28.47
CA PRO A 693 -20.49 -15.54 -29.56
C PRO A 693 -21.56 -15.80 -30.62
N GLY A 694 -21.25 -15.44 -31.88
CA GLY A 694 -22.16 -15.59 -33.01
C GLY A 694 -23.27 -14.53 -33.15
N LYS A 695 -23.29 -13.47 -32.32
CA LYS A 695 -24.21 -12.32 -32.50
C LYS A 695 -23.48 -10.98 -32.65
N PHE A 696 -22.57 -10.67 -31.74
CA PHE A 696 -21.72 -9.47 -31.77
C PHE A 696 -20.51 -9.66 -30.85
N SER A 697 -19.39 -9.02 -31.18
CA SER A 697 -18.14 -9.09 -30.43
C SER A 697 -17.86 -7.81 -29.63
N GLU A 698 -16.90 -7.87 -28.70
CA GLU A 698 -16.29 -6.69 -28.09
C GLU A 698 -15.85 -5.64 -29.14
N GLY A 699 -15.27 -6.08 -30.26
CA GLY A 699 -14.84 -5.19 -31.34
C GLY A 699 -15.99 -4.43 -32.00
N ASP A 700 -17.17 -5.06 -32.14
CA ASP A 700 -18.36 -4.40 -32.66
C ASP A 700 -18.90 -3.35 -31.68
N ILE A 701 -18.87 -3.66 -30.37
CA ILE A 701 -19.25 -2.75 -29.29
C ILE A 701 -18.31 -1.53 -29.26
N ILE A 702 -17.00 -1.76 -29.20
CA ILE A 702 -15.99 -0.68 -29.17
C ILE A 702 -16.08 0.19 -30.43
N LYS A 703 -16.26 -0.43 -31.61
CA LYS A 703 -16.46 0.30 -32.86
C LYS A 703 -17.69 1.22 -32.79
N ALA A 704 -18.83 0.71 -32.32
CA ALA A 704 -20.05 1.51 -32.21
C ALA A 704 -20.01 2.56 -31.09
N LEU A 705 -19.23 2.31 -30.02
CA LEU A 705 -19.05 3.22 -28.90
C LEU A 705 -18.12 4.40 -29.25
N MET A 706 -17.09 4.15 -30.05
CA MET A 706 -16.04 5.11 -30.40
C MET A 706 -16.08 5.55 -31.88
N GLU A 707 -17.19 5.34 -32.59
CA GLU A 707 -17.30 5.65 -34.02
C GLU A 707 -16.99 7.12 -34.30
N GLY A 708 -16.01 7.41 -35.16
CA GLY A 708 -15.58 8.79 -35.46
C GLY A 708 -14.74 9.48 -34.38
N MET A 709 -14.42 8.80 -33.27
CA MET A 709 -13.60 9.35 -32.18
C MET A 709 -12.22 8.66 -32.10
N ASP A 710 -11.13 9.44 -32.07
CA ASP A 710 -9.75 8.92 -32.05
C ASP A 710 -9.28 8.49 -30.64
N TYR A 711 -9.85 7.40 -30.13
CA TYR A 711 -9.46 6.80 -28.86
C TYR A 711 -8.66 5.50 -29.07
N GLY A 712 -7.56 5.37 -28.32
CA GLY A 712 -6.92 4.09 -28.07
C GLY A 712 -7.63 3.39 -26.90
N HIS A 713 -7.52 2.06 -26.83
CA HIS A 713 -8.18 1.27 -25.80
C HIS A 713 -7.34 0.07 -25.32
N VAL A 714 -7.56 -0.34 -24.08
CA VAL A 714 -7.16 -1.65 -23.53
C VAL A 714 -8.31 -2.19 -22.69
N SER A 715 -8.64 -3.47 -22.92
CA SER A 715 -9.62 -4.23 -22.17
C SER A 715 -8.97 -5.47 -21.56
N TYR A 716 -9.37 -5.85 -20.34
CA TYR A 716 -9.06 -7.16 -19.79
C TYR A 716 -10.29 -7.78 -19.11
N PRO A 717 -10.56 -9.09 -19.33
CA PRO A 717 -11.64 -9.80 -18.66
C PRO A 717 -11.49 -9.79 -17.13
N THR A 718 -12.60 -9.60 -16.42
CA THR A 718 -12.65 -9.76 -14.96
C THR A 718 -12.43 -11.23 -14.56
N GLY A 719 -12.95 -12.15 -15.37
CA GLY A 719 -13.05 -13.59 -15.09
C GLY A 719 -14.46 -14.02 -14.68
N GLU A 720 -15.39 -13.08 -14.56
CA GLU A 720 -16.82 -13.31 -14.36
C GLU A 720 -17.46 -13.80 -15.66
N ASP A 721 -18.18 -14.92 -15.60
CA ASP A 721 -18.72 -15.57 -16.80
C ASP A 721 -19.90 -14.80 -17.41
N ARG A 722 -20.65 -14.05 -16.59
CA ARG A 722 -21.80 -13.19 -16.94
C ARG A 722 -22.40 -12.52 -15.71
N ALA A 723 -22.84 -11.27 -15.83
CA ALA A 723 -23.87 -10.70 -14.94
C ALA A 723 -25.27 -10.88 -15.55
N TRP A 724 -25.41 -10.60 -16.85
CA TRP A 724 -26.64 -10.72 -17.63
C TRP A 724 -26.52 -11.65 -18.83
N PHE A 725 -25.58 -11.42 -19.75
CA PHE A 725 -25.52 -12.18 -21.01
C PHE A 725 -24.12 -12.44 -21.58
N SER A 726 -23.10 -11.74 -21.12
CA SER A 726 -21.73 -11.79 -21.64
C SER A 726 -20.70 -11.78 -20.52
N ALA A 727 -19.52 -12.37 -20.76
CA ALA A 727 -18.40 -12.24 -19.83
C ALA A 727 -17.96 -10.77 -19.73
N LEU A 728 -17.57 -10.35 -18.53
CA LEU A 728 -17.26 -8.94 -18.24
C LEU A 728 -15.78 -8.63 -18.39
N ALA A 729 -15.50 -7.37 -18.72
CA ALA A 729 -14.19 -6.75 -18.69
C ALA A 729 -14.22 -5.37 -18.00
N ASN A 730 -13.03 -4.91 -17.63
CA ASN A 730 -12.78 -3.49 -17.34
C ASN A 730 -12.01 -2.90 -18.52
N LEU A 731 -12.38 -1.69 -18.94
CA LEU A 731 -11.88 -1.05 -20.17
C LEU A 731 -11.31 0.34 -19.84
N VAL A 732 -10.11 0.64 -20.34
CA VAL A 732 -9.54 2.00 -20.31
C VAL A 732 -9.41 2.53 -21.73
N LEU A 733 -9.97 3.71 -21.97
CA LEU A 733 -9.91 4.46 -23.24
C LEU A 733 -9.11 5.75 -23.04
N TRP A 734 -8.40 6.22 -24.06
CA TRP A 734 -7.70 7.52 -24.03
C TRP A 734 -7.64 8.14 -25.44
N LYS A 735 -7.67 9.47 -25.55
CA LYS A 735 -7.48 10.13 -26.86
C LYS A 735 -6.03 10.00 -27.34
N GLN A 736 -5.83 9.56 -28.58
CA GLN A 736 -4.49 9.23 -29.10
C GLN A 736 -3.63 10.48 -29.37
N ASP A 737 -4.25 11.62 -29.68
CA ASP A 737 -3.59 12.92 -29.86
C ASP A 737 -2.92 13.44 -28.56
N LYS A 738 -3.54 13.16 -27.41
CA LYS A 738 -3.07 13.58 -26.07
C LYS A 738 -2.22 12.53 -25.37
N PHE A 739 -2.45 11.24 -25.60
CA PHE A 739 -1.78 10.16 -24.87
C PHE A 739 -1.37 8.99 -25.78
N SER A 740 -0.14 8.51 -25.59
CA SER A 740 0.35 7.26 -26.19
C SER A 740 0.51 6.17 -25.12
N LEU A 741 0.09 4.94 -25.43
CA LEU A 741 0.31 3.78 -24.55
C LEU A 741 1.80 3.50 -24.36
N VAL A 742 2.22 3.24 -23.11
CA VAL A 742 3.57 2.79 -22.75
C VAL A 742 3.57 1.29 -22.46
N GLN A 743 2.61 0.84 -21.65
CA GLN A 743 2.40 -0.57 -21.30
C GLN A 743 1.00 -0.74 -20.70
N SER A 744 0.51 -1.98 -20.63
CA SER A 744 -0.73 -2.34 -19.95
C SER A 744 -0.60 -3.69 -19.24
N TRP A 745 -1.40 -3.89 -18.19
CA TRP A 745 -1.47 -5.14 -17.45
C TRP A 745 -2.81 -5.35 -16.75
N ARG A 746 -3.18 -6.63 -16.56
CA ARG A 746 -4.32 -7.07 -15.75
C ARG A 746 -3.86 -7.24 -14.29
N VAL A 747 -4.65 -6.75 -13.34
CA VAL A 747 -4.46 -7.05 -11.90
C VAL A 747 -5.58 -7.98 -11.47
N GLU A 748 -5.23 -9.21 -11.08
CA GLU A 748 -6.20 -10.17 -10.57
C GLU A 748 -6.56 -9.87 -9.10
N LEU A 749 -7.85 -9.66 -8.84
CA LEU A 749 -8.36 -9.19 -7.54
C LEU A 749 -8.99 -10.35 -6.74
N ALA A 750 -9.71 -11.24 -7.41
CA ALA A 750 -10.20 -12.52 -6.90
C ALA A 750 -10.35 -13.53 -8.04
N THR A 751 -10.17 -14.82 -7.77
CA THR A 751 -10.39 -15.92 -8.72
C THR A 751 -11.58 -16.79 -8.31
N LYS A 752 -11.96 -17.76 -9.16
CA LYS A 752 -13.03 -18.73 -8.84
C LYS A 752 -12.64 -19.66 -7.69
N GLU A 753 -11.36 -19.80 -7.39
CA GLU A 753 -10.81 -20.65 -6.33
C GLU A 753 -10.78 -19.92 -4.98
N ASP A 754 -10.76 -18.59 -4.96
CA ASP A 754 -10.80 -17.80 -3.74
C ASP A 754 -12.15 -17.95 -3.03
N LYS A 755 -12.11 -18.16 -1.71
CA LYS A 755 -13.29 -18.34 -0.86
C LYS A 755 -13.47 -17.22 0.15
N ALA A 756 -14.72 -16.90 0.43
CA ALA A 756 -15.10 -16.09 1.58
C ALA A 756 -14.69 -16.82 2.87
N PRO A 757 -13.84 -16.22 3.73
CA PRO A 757 -13.30 -16.87 4.92
C PRO A 757 -14.38 -17.47 5.81
N GLY A 758 -14.21 -18.71 6.28
CA GLY A 758 -15.18 -19.35 7.18
C GLY A 758 -16.48 -19.83 6.54
N THR A 759 -16.63 -19.70 5.22
CA THR A 759 -17.80 -20.12 4.44
C THR A 759 -17.42 -21.16 3.37
N GLY A 760 -18.43 -21.85 2.81
CA GLY A 760 -18.26 -22.64 1.59
C GLY A 760 -18.23 -21.83 0.29
N THR A 761 -18.55 -20.54 0.34
CA THR A 761 -18.81 -19.69 -0.82
C THR A 761 -17.53 -19.20 -1.48
N HIS A 762 -17.51 -19.27 -2.80
CA HIS A 762 -16.45 -18.72 -3.64
C HIS A 762 -16.75 -17.27 -4.00
N PHE A 763 -15.73 -16.43 -4.11
CA PHE A 763 -15.91 -15.07 -4.61
C PHE A 763 -16.17 -15.06 -6.12
N THR A 764 -16.95 -14.09 -6.59
CA THR A 764 -17.00 -13.76 -8.02
C THR A 764 -15.62 -13.29 -8.47
N PRO A 765 -15.10 -13.77 -9.61
CA PRO A 765 -13.80 -13.31 -10.10
C PRO A 765 -13.83 -11.82 -10.45
N ARG A 766 -12.84 -11.09 -9.96
CA ARG A 766 -12.69 -9.65 -10.21
C ARG A 766 -11.26 -9.41 -10.72
N ALA A 767 -11.11 -8.50 -11.69
CA ALA A 767 -9.81 -8.02 -12.14
C ALA A 767 -9.88 -6.54 -12.51
N ALA A 768 -8.77 -5.81 -12.37
CA ALA A 768 -8.64 -4.44 -12.84
C ALA A 768 -7.79 -4.36 -14.12
N THR A 769 -8.10 -3.38 -14.95
CA THR A 769 -7.38 -3.07 -16.19
C THR A 769 -6.55 -1.82 -15.99
N CYS A 770 -5.23 -1.98 -15.89
CA CYS A 770 -4.31 -0.87 -15.71
C CYS A 770 -3.53 -0.59 -17.02
N VAL A 771 -3.42 0.69 -17.37
CA VAL A 771 -2.59 1.19 -18.46
C VAL A 771 -1.63 2.25 -17.95
N GLU A 772 -0.41 2.27 -18.49
CA GLU A 772 0.49 3.41 -18.34
C GLU A 772 0.52 4.19 -19.65
N LEU A 773 0.22 5.48 -19.56
CA LEU A 773 0.12 6.41 -20.66
C LEU A 773 1.22 7.46 -20.55
N LYS A 774 1.74 7.90 -21.70
CA LYS A 774 2.64 9.04 -21.84
C LYS A 774 1.88 10.17 -22.51
N HIS A 775 1.79 11.31 -21.84
CA HIS A 775 1.19 12.52 -22.42
C HIS A 775 2.08 12.99 -23.58
N THR A 776 1.51 13.16 -24.76
CA THR A 776 2.22 13.47 -26.02
C THR A 776 3.00 14.79 -25.93
N ARG A 777 2.32 15.88 -25.57
CA ARG A 777 2.89 17.23 -25.41
C ARG A 777 3.96 17.33 -24.32
N THR A 778 3.68 16.85 -23.10
CA THR A 778 4.58 17.07 -21.94
C THR A 778 5.62 15.96 -21.75
N GLY A 779 5.46 14.81 -22.40
CA GLY A 779 6.30 13.62 -22.21
C GLY A 779 6.18 12.94 -20.84
N LYS A 780 5.39 13.49 -19.91
CA LYS A 780 5.15 12.93 -18.57
C LYS A 780 4.34 11.63 -18.66
N ARG A 781 4.59 10.70 -17.74
CA ARG A 781 3.88 9.40 -17.63
C ARG A 781 2.83 9.47 -16.53
N LEU A 782 1.71 8.77 -16.72
CA LEU A 782 0.70 8.51 -15.70
C LEU A 782 0.14 7.09 -15.85
N VAL A 783 -0.38 6.53 -14.76
CA VAL A 783 -1.13 5.27 -14.78
C VAL A 783 -2.61 5.55 -14.59
N ALA A 784 -3.46 4.92 -15.39
CA ALA A 784 -4.90 4.88 -15.18
C ALA A 784 -5.33 3.42 -15.03
N CYS A 785 -6.19 3.13 -14.04
CA CYS A 785 -6.69 1.78 -13.83
C CYS A 785 -8.20 1.77 -13.61
N ALA A 786 -8.92 1.01 -14.44
CA ALA A 786 -10.35 0.75 -14.33
C ALA A 786 -10.58 -0.50 -13.48
N THR A 787 -11.49 -0.42 -12.51
CA THR A 787 -11.83 -1.55 -11.63
C THR A 787 -13.31 -1.61 -11.31
N HIS A 788 -13.82 -2.82 -11.12
CA HIS A 788 -15.09 -3.09 -10.44
C HIS A 788 -14.73 -3.96 -9.23
N LEU A 789 -14.85 -3.39 -8.02
CA LEU A 789 -14.59 -4.12 -6.77
C LEU A 789 -15.78 -5.00 -6.39
N MET A 790 -15.52 -6.06 -5.63
CA MET A 790 -16.53 -7.03 -5.18
C MET A 790 -17.76 -6.34 -4.56
N GLY A 791 -18.97 -6.73 -4.97
CA GLY A 791 -20.21 -6.24 -4.37
C GLY A 791 -21.51 -6.50 -5.08
N GLY A 792 -22.59 -6.05 -4.44
CA GLY A 792 -23.95 -6.21 -4.89
C GLY A 792 -24.69 -7.32 -4.14
N ARG A 793 -25.94 -7.57 -4.56
CA ARG A 793 -26.94 -8.35 -3.80
C ARG A 793 -26.53 -9.77 -3.44
N PHE A 794 -25.55 -10.36 -4.12
CA PHE A 794 -25.08 -11.73 -3.92
C PHE A 794 -23.74 -11.82 -3.18
N GLU A 795 -22.98 -10.73 -3.11
CA GLU A 795 -21.60 -10.72 -2.60
C GLU A 795 -21.52 -10.07 -1.20
N ASP A 796 -22.39 -9.08 -0.92
CA ASP A 796 -22.40 -8.37 0.36
C ASP A 796 -22.77 -9.24 1.57
N VAL A 797 -23.32 -10.45 1.40
CA VAL A 797 -23.61 -11.39 2.50
C VAL A 797 -22.36 -11.92 3.22
N THR A 798 -21.18 -11.74 2.63
CA THR A 798 -19.92 -12.27 3.21
C THR A 798 -19.32 -11.38 4.32
N PHE A 799 -19.85 -10.16 4.52
CA PHE A 799 -19.25 -9.13 5.39
C PHE A 799 -19.04 -9.54 6.85
N VAL A 800 -19.98 -10.30 7.44
CA VAL A 800 -19.88 -10.82 8.82
C VAL A 800 -18.66 -11.74 8.93
N SER A 801 -18.55 -12.71 8.02
CA SER A 801 -17.44 -13.66 8.00
C SER A 801 -16.10 -12.99 7.70
N GLU A 802 -16.04 -12.05 6.75
CA GLU A 802 -14.83 -11.27 6.51
C GLU A 802 -14.37 -10.52 7.76
N SER A 803 -15.30 -9.83 8.44
CA SER A 803 -15.02 -9.06 9.65
C SER A 803 -14.55 -9.95 10.81
N MET A 804 -15.17 -11.13 11.00
CA MET A 804 -14.72 -12.14 11.99
C MET A 804 -13.30 -12.64 11.75
N PHE A 805 -12.84 -12.66 10.49
CA PHE A 805 -11.46 -13.01 10.13
C PHE A 805 -10.53 -11.79 10.04
N GLY A 806 -11.00 -10.60 10.41
CA GLY A 806 -10.23 -9.35 10.39
C GLY A 806 -9.94 -8.80 8.99
N ARG A 807 -10.67 -9.28 7.98
CA ARG A 807 -10.51 -8.95 6.57
C ARG A 807 -11.54 -7.92 6.10
N CYS A 808 -11.35 -7.41 4.89
CA CYS A 808 -12.33 -6.61 4.14
C CYS A 808 -11.91 -6.69 2.67
N VAL A 809 -12.59 -7.50 1.88
CA VAL A 809 -12.13 -7.90 0.54
C VAL A 809 -12.08 -6.70 -0.40
N ARG A 810 -13.06 -5.79 -0.36
CA ARG A 810 -13.02 -4.50 -1.08
C ARG A 810 -11.73 -3.72 -0.83
N ALA A 811 -11.35 -3.60 0.45
CA ALA A 811 -10.12 -2.93 0.84
C ALA A 811 -8.90 -3.68 0.30
N GLU A 812 -8.81 -5.00 0.53
CA GLU A 812 -7.70 -5.82 0.02
C GLU A 812 -7.55 -5.77 -1.51
N GLN A 813 -8.65 -5.74 -2.27
CA GLN A 813 -8.64 -5.59 -3.72
C GLN A 813 -8.08 -4.22 -4.14
N ALA A 814 -8.53 -3.13 -3.51
CA ALA A 814 -7.97 -1.80 -3.76
C ALA A 814 -6.47 -1.71 -3.38
N GLU A 815 -6.04 -2.39 -2.31
CA GLU A 815 -4.63 -2.52 -1.95
C GLU A 815 -3.81 -3.31 -2.98
N LYS A 816 -4.35 -4.41 -3.54
CA LYS A 816 -3.72 -5.17 -4.63
C LYS A 816 -3.44 -4.29 -5.85
N ILE A 817 -4.41 -3.47 -6.27
CA ILE A 817 -4.24 -2.50 -7.37
C ILE A 817 -3.13 -1.49 -7.03
N ALA A 818 -3.22 -0.86 -5.85
CA ALA A 818 -2.27 0.16 -5.41
C ALA A 818 -0.83 -0.35 -5.24
N ALA A 819 -0.67 -1.63 -4.84
CA ALA A 819 0.61 -2.34 -4.79
C ALA A 819 1.14 -2.66 -6.20
N SER A 820 0.30 -3.23 -7.07
CA SER A 820 0.68 -3.56 -8.45
C SER A 820 1.18 -2.33 -9.22
N ILE A 821 0.50 -1.18 -9.12
CA ILE A 821 0.96 0.08 -9.73
C ILE A 821 2.34 0.49 -9.19
N ARG A 822 2.59 0.33 -7.89
CA ARG A 822 3.88 0.68 -7.25
C ARG A 822 5.01 -0.26 -7.72
N GLU A 823 4.71 -1.54 -7.92
CA GLU A 823 5.67 -2.55 -8.38
C GLU A 823 6.01 -2.38 -9.87
N THR A 824 5.00 -2.17 -10.72
CA THR A 824 5.16 -2.04 -12.19
C THR A 824 5.75 -0.68 -12.61
N CYS A 825 5.30 0.43 -12.01
CA CYS A 825 5.60 1.79 -12.48
C CYS A 825 6.41 2.64 -11.48
N SER A 826 6.85 2.07 -10.35
CA SER A 826 7.42 2.77 -9.18
C SER A 826 6.43 3.63 -8.38
N ALA A 827 6.77 3.93 -7.13
CA ALA A 827 5.94 4.75 -6.24
C ALA A 827 5.79 6.22 -6.66
N GLY A 828 6.66 6.72 -7.55
CA GLY A 828 6.69 8.13 -7.95
C GLY A 828 5.76 8.50 -9.10
N VAL A 829 5.37 7.53 -9.95
CA VAL A 829 4.54 7.81 -11.13
C VAL A 829 3.13 8.24 -10.70
N PRO A 830 2.60 9.36 -11.27
CA PRO A 830 1.22 9.77 -11.08
C PRO A 830 0.24 8.67 -11.47
N SER A 831 -0.77 8.42 -10.64
CA SER A 831 -1.67 7.28 -10.85
C SER A 831 -3.11 7.58 -10.46
N ILE A 832 -4.03 6.96 -11.18
CA ILE A 832 -5.48 7.00 -11.01
C ILE A 832 -5.98 5.56 -10.82
N ILE A 833 -6.78 5.34 -9.78
CA ILE A 833 -7.61 4.13 -9.61
C ILE A 833 -9.06 4.61 -9.65
N ALA A 834 -9.84 4.11 -10.59
CA ALA A 834 -11.21 4.55 -10.78
C ALA A 834 -12.17 3.41 -11.15
N GLY A 835 -13.43 3.59 -10.78
CA GLY A 835 -14.53 2.72 -11.14
C GLY A 835 -15.52 2.50 -10.02
N ASP A 836 -16.32 1.45 -10.14
CA ASP A 836 -17.31 1.05 -9.15
C ASP A 836 -16.64 0.31 -7.99
N PHE A 837 -16.76 0.88 -6.80
CA PHE A 837 -16.20 0.29 -5.58
C PHE A 837 -17.26 -0.48 -4.77
N ASN A 838 -18.54 -0.41 -5.15
CA ASN A 838 -19.69 -0.94 -4.42
C ASN A 838 -19.83 -0.39 -2.97
N VAL A 839 -19.38 0.85 -2.70
CA VAL A 839 -19.37 1.42 -1.35
C VAL A 839 -19.33 2.95 -1.31
N MET A 840 -20.13 3.53 -0.41
CA MET A 840 -20.18 4.96 -0.10
C MET A 840 -19.09 5.35 0.93
N HIS A 841 -18.74 6.63 1.02
CA HIS A 841 -17.75 7.13 1.98
C HIS A 841 -18.40 7.88 3.14
N HIS A 842 -19.31 8.81 2.84
CA HIS A 842 -20.07 9.59 3.80
C HIS A 842 -21.59 9.36 3.67
N GLY A 843 -22.05 8.72 2.59
CA GLY A 843 -23.44 8.36 2.37
C GLY A 843 -24.08 7.48 3.45
N TYR A 844 -23.29 6.86 4.35
CA TYR A 844 -23.76 6.12 5.53
C TYR A 844 -24.00 6.98 6.79
N ARG A 845 -23.69 8.28 6.77
CA ARG A 845 -23.95 9.18 7.92
C ARG A 845 -25.45 9.37 8.13
N GLN A 846 -25.89 9.48 9.38
CA GLN A 846 -27.31 9.59 9.75
C GLN A 846 -28.10 10.68 8.99
N ASN A 847 -27.44 11.78 8.60
CA ASN A 847 -28.07 12.90 7.87
C ASN A 847 -28.00 12.77 6.34
N SER A 848 -27.37 11.73 5.81
CA SER A 848 -27.31 11.44 4.37
C SER A 848 -28.68 10.97 3.85
N PRO A 849 -29.14 11.42 2.67
CA PRO A 849 -30.36 10.91 2.06
C PRO A 849 -30.28 9.42 1.71
N PHE A 850 -29.07 8.86 1.59
CA PHE A 850 -28.84 7.45 1.27
C PHE A 850 -28.76 6.55 2.50
N CYS A 851 -28.64 7.12 3.71
CA CYS A 851 -28.43 6.36 4.94
C CYS A 851 -29.56 5.36 5.19
N LYS A 852 -30.81 5.76 5.00
CA LYS A 852 -31.96 4.88 5.25
C LYS A 852 -32.04 3.72 4.26
N GLY A 853 -31.80 3.98 2.98
CA GLY A 853 -31.74 2.92 1.96
C GLY A 853 -30.61 1.91 2.21
N ALA A 854 -29.45 2.40 2.67
CA ALA A 854 -28.33 1.55 3.04
C ALA A 854 -28.59 0.73 4.32
N GLU A 855 -29.27 1.31 5.31
CA GLU A 855 -29.73 0.58 6.51
C GLU A 855 -30.74 -0.50 6.15
N ASP A 856 -31.75 -0.19 5.33
CA ASP A 856 -32.78 -1.14 4.89
C ASP A 856 -32.20 -2.26 4.00
N TYR A 857 -31.10 -1.99 3.29
CA TYR A 857 -30.33 -3.01 2.56
C TYR A 857 -29.55 -3.90 3.53
N PHE A 858 -28.83 -3.30 4.49
CA PHE A 858 -28.10 -4.01 5.52
C PHE A 858 -29.01 -4.95 6.34
N GLN A 859 -30.20 -4.50 6.76
CA GLN A 859 -31.14 -5.33 7.53
C GLN A 859 -31.63 -6.56 6.74
N LYS A 860 -31.73 -6.47 5.41
CA LYS A 860 -32.09 -7.61 4.55
C LYS A 860 -30.95 -8.62 4.45
N LEU A 861 -29.71 -8.15 4.35
CA LEU A 861 -28.51 -9.01 4.26
C LEU A 861 -28.16 -9.70 5.57
N LEU A 862 -28.52 -9.11 6.71
CA LEU A 862 -28.01 -9.53 8.03
C LEU A 862 -28.36 -10.98 8.38
N GLY A 863 -29.54 -11.47 8.01
CA GLY A 863 -29.92 -12.88 8.21
C GLY A 863 -29.05 -13.83 7.37
N ASP A 864 -29.10 -13.66 6.05
CA ASP A 864 -28.32 -14.44 5.08
C ASP A 864 -26.81 -14.46 5.41
N ALA A 865 -26.27 -13.34 5.91
CA ALA A 865 -24.87 -13.21 6.28
C ALA A 865 -24.48 -14.01 7.53
N PHE A 866 -25.41 -14.23 8.47
CA PHE A 866 -25.21 -15.11 9.62
C PHE A 866 -25.38 -16.59 9.24
N ASP A 867 -26.39 -16.92 8.43
CA ASP A 867 -26.62 -18.27 7.91
C ASP A 867 -25.42 -18.80 7.09
N LEU A 868 -24.66 -17.90 6.46
CA LEU A 868 -23.47 -18.24 5.68
C LEU A 868 -22.26 -18.67 6.52
N VAL A 869 -22.23 -18.36 7.83
CA VAL A 869 -21.08 -18.64 8.72
C VAL A 869 -21.13 -20.09 9.23
N GLN A 870 -20.72 -21.02 8.38
CA GLN A 870 -20.79 -22.47 8.61
C GLN A 870 -19.87 -23.03 9.72
N THR A 871 -19.12 -22.20 10.45
CA THR A 871 -18.04 -22.65 11.36
C THR A 871 -18.33 -22.31 12.85
N PRO A 872 -18.88 -23.25 13.66
CA PRO A 872 -19.25 -22.97 15.05
C PRO A 872 -18.06 -22.56 15.94
N ALA A 873 -16.87 -23.11 15.70
CA ALA A 873 -15.70 -22.97 16.57
C ALA A 873 -15.09 -21.55 16.66
N LYS A 874 -15.55 -20.60 15.84
CA LYS A 874 -15.24 -19.15 15.97
C LYS A 874 -16.47 -18.25 16.02
N ALA A 875 -17.66 -18.75 15.67
CA ALA A 875 -18.89 -17.97 15.70
C ALA A 875 -19.37 -17.63 17.12
N ALA A 876 -18.87 -18.32 18.15
CA ALA A 876 -19.28 -18.16 19.55
C ALA A 876 -18.99 -16.79 20.21
N THR A 877 -18.48 -15.79 19.49
CA THR A 877 -18.14 -14.46 20.04
C THR A 877 -18.76 -13.26 19.33
N LEU A 878 -19.42 -13.43 18.17
CA LEU A 878 -20.05 -12.33 17.45
C LEU A 878 -21.52 -12.68 17.21
N ARG A 879 -22.43 -11.97 17.89
CA ARG A 879 -23.88 -12.19 17.78
C ARG A 879 -24.48 -11.19 16.81
N GLN A 880 -25.73 -11.43 16.39
CA GLN A 880 -26.41 -10.57 15.42
C GLN A 880 -26.60 -9.14 15.95
N GLU A 881 -26.89 -9.00 17.26
CA GLU A 881 -26.99 -7.72 17.95
C GLU A 881 -25.67 -6.94 18.03
N ASP A 882 -24.52 -7.61 17.95
CA ASP A 882 -23.20 -6.96 17.96
C ASP A 882 -22.88 -6.33 16.58
N CYS A 883 -23.57 -6.78 15.52
CA CYS A 883 -23.41 -6.31 14.14
C CYS A 883 -24.37 -5.15 13.84
N THR A 884 -24.17 -3.96 14.42
CA THR A 884 -25.03 -2.80 14.13
C THR A 884 -24.68 -2.09 12.82
N PHE A 885 -25.65 -1.43 12.16
CA PHE A 885 -25.39 -0.68 10.92
C PHE A 885 -24.30 0.39 11.09
N SER A 886 -24.42 1.23 12.13
CA SER A 886 -23.52 2.35 12.40
C SER A 886 -22.21 1.95 13.11
N GLY A 887 -22.25 0.94 13.99
CA GLY A 887 -21.07 0.48 14.74
C GLY A 887 -20.23 -0.58 14.04
N PHE A 888 -20.81 -1.34 13.09
CA PHE A 888 -20.15 -2.46 12.42
C PHE A 888 -20.13 -2.31 10.90
N TYR A 889 -21.31 -2.26 10.24
CA TYR A 889 -21.39 -2.31 8.77
C TYR A 889 -20.76 -1.08 8.10
N ALA A 890 -21.22 0.13 8.41
CA ALA A 890 -20.68 1.34 7.79
C ALA A 890 -19.16 1.54 8.06
N PRO A 891 -18.64 1.34 9.28
CA PRO A 891 -17.19 1.36 9.54
C PRO A 891 -16.41 0.26 8.82
N PHE A 892 -17.00 -0.93 8.60
CA PHE A 892 -16.40 -2.00 7.81
C PHE A 892 -16.29 -1.59 6.33
N GLN A 893 -17.38 -1.07 5.76
CA GLN A 893 -17.44 -0.66 4.36
C GLN A 893 -16.43 0.45 4.03
N VAL A 894 -16.35 1.49 4.87
CA VAL A 894 -15.47 2.65 4.66
C VAL A 894 -13.96 2.30 4.70
N ARG A 895 -13.58 1.06 5.08
CA ARG A 895 -12.17 0.60 5.08
C ARG A 895 -11.49 0.71 3.71
N VAL A 896 -12.20 0.58 2.58
CA VAL A 896 -11.56 0.70 1.25
C VAL A 896 -10.97 2.11 1.03
N HIS A 897 -11.71 3.14 1.44
CA HIS A 897 -11.30 4.54 1.33
C HIS A 897 -10.09 4.82 2.23
N GLN A 898 -10.12 4.26 3.45
CA GLN A 898 -9.02 4.37 4.41
C GLN A 898 -7.75 3.63 3.95
N ALA A 899 -7.89 2.51 3.24
CA ALA A 899 -6.76 1.75 2.70
C ALA A 899 -6.03 2.55 1.60
N LEU A 900 -6.77 3.11 0.65
CA LEU A 900 -6.18 3.93 -0.42
C LEU A 900 -5.52 5.21 0.12
N ASP A 901 -6.20 5.94 1.00
CA ASP A 901 -5.69 7.16 1.64
C ASP A 901 -4.49 6.86 2.56
N ARG A 902 -4.75 6.23 3.72
CA ARG A 902 -3.79 6.17 4.83
C ARG A 902 -2.60 5.24 4.60
N ARG A 903 -2.74 4.24 3.71
CA ARG A 903 -1.68 3.24 3.44
C ARG A 903 -0.96 3.47 2.12
N PHE A 904 -1.65 3.99 1.09
CA PHE A 904 -1.07 4.15 -0.26
C PHE A 904 -0.94 5.60 -0.74
N GLY A 905 -1.49 6.58 -0.01
CA GLY A 905 -1.35 8.01 -0.29
C GLY A 905 -2.19 8.48 -1.48
N TYR A 906 -3.30 7.81 -1.77
CA TYR A 906 -4.27 8.24 -2.78
C TYR A 906 -5.32 9.16 -2.13
N VAL A 907 -5.61 10.29 -2.76
CA VAL A 907 -6.69 11.19 -2.36
C VAL A 907 -7.86 11.06 -3.31
N CYS A 908 -9.09 11.20 -2.81
CA CYS A 908 -10.27 11.27 -3.67
C CYS A 908 -10.16 12.51 -4.58
N ALA A 909 -10.47 12.35 -5.87
CA ALA A 909 -10.47 13.44 -6.83
C ALA A 909 -11.62 14.43 -6.57
N TYR A 910 -12.75 13.99 -6.02
CA TYR A 910 -13.95 14.80 -5.84
C TYR A 910 -13.80 15.87 -4.74
N GLY A 911 -14.41 17.04 -4.93
CA GLY A 911 -14.50 18.13 -3.96
C GLY A 911 -15.74 18.02 -3.06
N ARG A 912 -16.86 17.56 -3.63
CA ARG A 912 -18.11 17.31 -2.93
C ARG A 912 -18.09 15.99 -2.14
N THR A 913 -18.95 15.92 -1.14
CA THR A 913 -19.17 14.73 -0.32
C THR A 913 -20.35 13.92 -0.88
N ASP A 914 -20.33 12.60 -0.68
CA ASP A 914 -21.35 11.67 -1.19
C ASP A 914 -22.58 11.51 -0.27
N ASP A 915 -22.74 12.40 0.71
CA ASP A 915 -23.93 12.54 1.54
C ASP A 915 -24.97 13.51 0.93
N THR A 916 -24.90 13.76 -0.39
CA THR A 916 -25.79 14.66 -1.14
C THR A 916 -26.31 14.05 -2.45
N PHE A 917 -27.52 14.45 -2.88
CA PHE A 917 -28.17 13.88 -4.08
C PHE A 917 -27.45 14.20 -5.40
N ASP A 918 -26.76 15.32 -5.48
CA ASP A 918 -25.97 15.76 -6.64
C ASP A 918 -24.66 14.97 -6.83
N MET A 919 -24.35 14.06 -5.89
CA MET A 919 -23.29 13.06 -5.99
C MET A 919 -23.85 11.63 -6.13
N LYS A 920 -25.13 11.46 -6.48
CA LYS A 920 -25.73 10.13 -6.72
C LYS A 920 -25.18 9.50 -8.00
N THR A 921 -24.41 8.42 -7.87
CA THR A 921 -23.85 7.69 -9.03
C THR A 921 -24.59 6.40 -9.36
N SER A 922 -25.28 5.74 -8.42
CA SER A 922 -26.03 4.50 -8.69
C SER A 922 -27.54 4.67 -8.47
N HIS A 923 -28.38 3.97 -9.22
CA HIS A 923 -29.84 3.98 -9.05
C HIS A 923 -30.26 3.67 -7.60
N TYR A 924 -29.61 2.67 -6.99
CA TYR A 924 -29.99 2.08 -5.71
C TYR A 924 -29.36 2.75 -4.48
N SER A 925 -28.32 3.58 -4.65
CA SER A 925 -27.53 4.13 -3.54
C SER A 925 -27.05 5.57 -3.81
N GLY A 926 -25.99 6.02 -3.13
CA GLY A 926 -25.36 7.33 -3.31
C GLY A 926 -24.22 7.28 -4.33
N CYS A 927 -23.05 7.82 -3.95
CA CYS A 927 -21.82 7.69 -4.74
C CYS A 927 -21.12 6.36 -4.41
N ILE A 928 -21.02 5.46 -5.40
CA ILE A 928 -20.20 4.24 -5.32
C ILE A 928 -19.13 4.18 -6.42
N ASP A 929 -19.20 5.07 -7.42
CA ASP A 929 -18.22 5.25 -8.48
C ASP A 929 -17.19 6.31 -8.06
N TRP A 930 -15.95 5.90 -7.82
CA TRP A 930 -14.91 6.76 -7.26
C TRP A 930 -13.73 6.97 -8.20
N VAL A 931 -13.09 8.13 -8.08
CA VAL A 931 -11.79 8.43 -8.72
C VAL A 931 -10.77 8.77 -7.63
N TYR A 932 -9.78 7.90 -7.45
CA TYR A 932 -8.67 8.07 -6.51
C TYR A 932 -7.38 8.41 -7.24
N ILE A 933 -6.70 9.49 -6.83
CA ILE A 933 -5.50 10.01 -7.49
C ILE A 933 -4.28 10.06 -6.56
N ARG A 934 -3.09 9.85 -7.11
CA ARG A 934 -1.80 10.01 -6.42
C ARG A 934 -0.81 10.75 -7.33
N ASN A 935 -0.05 11.68 -6.76
CA ASN A 935 0.89 12.58 -7.45
C ASN A 935 0.30 13.40 -8.63
N LEU A 936 -1.02 13.53 -8.67
CA LEU A 936 -1.76 14.45 -9.56
C LEU A 936 -2.29 15.64 -8.76
N LEU A 937 -2.89 16.60 -9.46
CA LEU A 937 -3.83 17.57 -8.90
C LEU A 937 -5.22 17.27 -9.46
N SER A 938 -6.27 17.45 -8.64
CA SER A 938 -7.66 17.52 -9.11
C SER A 938 -8.12 18.96 -8.98
N MET A 939 -8.90 19.42 -9.96
CA MET A 939 -9.52 20.75 -9.94
C MET A 939 -10.75 20.83 -9.04
N LYS A 940 -11.19 19.70 -8.45
CA LYS A 940 -12.39 19.60 -7.59
C LYS A 940 -13.67 20.10 -8.29
N ASP A 941 -13.74 19.83 -9.59
CA ASP A 941 -14.78 20.26 -10.53
C ASP A 941 -15.60 19.06 -11.05
N GLU A 942 -15.75 18.02 -10.23
CA GLU A 942 -16.44 16.81 -10.66
C GLU A 942 -17.90 17.05 -11.06
N GLN A 943 -18.34 16.38 -12.11
CA GLN A 943 -19.68 16.46 -12.66
C GLN A 943 -20.27 15.06 -12.80
N VAL A 944 -21.44 14.85 -12.19
CA VAL A 944 -22.28 13.67 -12.42
C VAL A 944 -23.07 13.91 -13.70
N VAL A 945 -22.95 13.00 -14.65
CA VAL A 945 -23.65 13.05 -15.94
C VAL A 945 -24.89 12.16 -15.83
N GLU A 946 -26.07 12.70 -16.13
CA GLU A 946 -27.37 12.05 -15.87
C GLU A 946 -27.69 10.92 -16.85
N VAL A 947 -26.99 9.79 -16.73
CA VAL A 947 -27.22 8.61 -17.58
C VAL A 947 -28.42 7.79 -17.10
N LEU A 948 -28.71 7.81 -15.79
CA LEU A 948 -29.90 7.20 -15.17
C LEU A 948 -31.21 7.71 -15.78
N ALA A 949 -31.31 9.03 -15.99
CA ALA A 949 -32.51 9.68 -16.52
C ALA A 949 -32.84 9.24 -17.97
N HIS A 950 -31.82 8.76 -18.70
CA HIS A 950 -31.96 8.24 -20.06
C HIS A 950 -32.14 6.71 -20.12
N GLY A 951 -32.04 6.00 -18.98
CA GLY A 951 -32.21 4.56 -18.90
C GLY A 951 -31.17 3.74 -19.65
N LEU A 952 -29.95 4.27 -19.79
CA LEU A 952 -28.85 3.64 -20.54
C LEU A 952 -27.96 2.73 -19.68
N SER A 953 -27.95 2.97 -18.36
CA SER A 953 -27.26 2.21 -17.30
C SER A 953 -28.01 2.45 -15.96
N ASP A 954 -27.84 1.58 -14.96
CA ASP A 954 -28.24 1.86 -13.57
C ASP A 954 -27.20 2.70 -12.80
N HIS A 955 -26.18 3.22 -13.49
CA HIS A 955 -25.23 4.21 -12.99
C HIS A 955 -25.25 5.50 -13.82
N ASN A 956 -24.83 6.61 -13.19
CA ASN A 956 -24.43 7.86 -13.82
C ASN A 956 -22.91 7.84 -14.04
N ALA A 957 -22.44 8.41 -15.14
CA ALA A 957 -21.01 8.65 -15.33
C ALA A 957 -20.53 9.81 -14.45
N VAL A 958 -19.29 9.79 -13.99
CA VAL A 958 -18.64 10.92 -13.30
C VAL A 958 -17.45 11.40 -14.10
N THR A 959 -17.38 12.71 -14.35
CA THR A 959 -16.19 13.36 -14.94
C THR A 959 -15.50 14.26 -13.93
N VAL A 960 -14.18 14.46 -14.06
CA VAL A 960 -13.39 15.40 -13.24
C VAL A 960 -12.16 15.86 -14.01
N THR A 961 -11.69 17.09 -13.81
CA THR A 961 -10.47 17.60 -14.44
C THR A 961 -9.25 17.36 -13.55
N LEU A 962 -8.21 16.77 -14.15
CA LEU A 962 -6.96 16.42 -13.49
C LEU A 962 -5.77 17.13 -14.15
N GLN A 963 -4.69 17.32 -13.40
CA GLN A 963 -3.46 17.93 -13.91
C GLN A 963 -2.20 17.16 -13.46
N LEU A 964 -1.27 17.00 -14.40
CA LEU A 964 0.06 16.45 -14.19
C LEU A 964 0.99 17.48 -13.51
N ARG A 965 1.39 17.20 -12.27
CA ARG A 965 2.44 17.94 -11.55
C ARG A 965 3.76 17.91 -12.32
#